data_AF-A0AA36MXA8-F1
#
_entry.id   AF-A0AA36MXA8-F1
#
_cell.length_a   1.000
_cell.length_b   1.000
_cell.length_c   1.000
_cell.angle_alpha   90.00
_cell.angle_beta   90.00
_cell.angle_gamma   90.00
#
_symmetry.space_group_name_H-M   'P 1'
#
loop_
_entity.id
_entity.type
_entity.pdbx_description
1 polymer ?
#
loop_
_entity_poly.entity_id
_entity_poly.type
_entity_poly.pdbx_seq_one_letter_code
_entity_poly.pdbx_strand_id
1 'polypeptide(L)'
;MEKASIWHYKFWRNPFGESLLLVAAMTHVLLALWRTARRRTLKMPRWEFIQLVFGFYIPWSLIPHVGTTMGLANNFGFAPTYHQMLTILWPEHGVTQSLLLLVVWSHSMIGLHFWLRLYPLYYRLRFVALAFAVAMPVLALWGFIEGARRLELAKDVKVKVSEAQFDWLTTFVIEGRAVVFGLIACSLLVILFRYLIGLSARRLTITYPGSLAVRAKPGATLLEISRINDVPIASVCGGRARCSTCRVKVFEGEETLAPPEAAEKAVLTRISADEGVRLACQIRPLQNLGVQPLVPVKVTSETSENLKDAYYWGVEQEVVVMFVDLRNFTRITESQLAYDVVHLLNSYLDQASGAIRSEGGFVDKFIGDGIMAIFGMDNNPGQGARQALRAAKRIEAVMQSLETEKGGVVLSAHTDVVPVAGQNWSRDPFTAWESEGRLYGRGSADMKGFAATALSKVPDFLATDLEKPIHIALSYDEEIGCFGAAPLVSDLLAKEPQPSFAIVGEPTNMKVVTGHKGIAVFKTRIRGHPVHSSQLHRGVSAISAAAKLITWLDTRTAENKAAADPDCPFEPPYTTLHSGVIKGGQAHNITAQHCEFATDIRLLPGDSAKAWIDAYQTYIENHVLPDMLEISADCSIDVEHLAYVPGLSEEPDGRAETEVRRLTGDNGRHVVVYATEGGIFQNHGLSTVVCGPGSIDQAHQGKMNKKTLIFTALLAAGTGAAAQAETFKFAFQGSLNGLDPYSLNETFTLSSLGNAYEGLTRRGADLAIEPALAERWEIIEPNRWRFYLRKGVKFHNGNDFTAEDVAFSVDRVRSEGSDLTTRVPADAKVEIVDDHTVDFVLTGPNPILNYEWDTFYIMDKEWTTENDAVKVTSASDTTPNYSSLNANGTGPFKIVSHEAGVKTVYEKNDGWWDEIKHNVDTVEFTPIPSDATRVAALLSGELDMVYPIPVQDIKRINDNAGTVALTGPELRTIFLGMDQTRDELLYSDVKGKNPFKDEKVRKAFYQAIDIEAIKNKVMRDLATPSAIMISPFLFSKSSEFERYPYDPENAKKLLSEAGYADGFTVGMDCPNDRYVNDEAICQAVAAMLARVNIKIDLNAQPKAKYFAKVLASGGFDTSFYLLGWTPGSLDSWNVLSNLMNCRTEAGEGSPFNLGGFCDEKIDC
;
A
#
# COMPACT_ATOMS: atom_id res chain seq x y z
N MET A 1 45.50 -42.22 -28.09
CA MET A 1 45.52 -41.00 -28.94
C MET A 1 46.22 -41.25 -30.27
N GLU A 2 47.44 -41.80 -30.30
CA GLU A 2 48.16 -42.10 -31.56
C GLU A 2 47.36 -42.96 -32.55
N LYS A 3 46.79 -44.09 -32.09
CA LYS A 3 45.91 -44.93 -32.93
C LYS A 3 44.68 -44.19 -33.49
N ALA A 4 44.14 -43.23 -32.74
CA ALA A 4 43.00 -42.41 -33.18
C ALA A 4 43.44 -41.33 -34.20
N SER A 5 44.66 -40.81 -34.07
CA SER A 5 45.26 -39.88 -35.05
C SER A 5 45.34 -40.52 -36.44
N ILE A 6 45.66 -41.82 -36.53
CA ILE A 6 45.71 -42.56 -37.80
C ILE A 6 44.32 -42.63 -38.47
N TRP A 7 43.25 -42.84 -37.69
CA TRP A 7 41.88 -42.82 -38.21
C TRP A 7 41.46 -41.43 -38.70
N HIS A 8 41.77 -40.40 -37.92
CA HIS A 8 41.54 -39.00 -38.30
C HIS A 8 42.27 -38.65 -39.59
N TYR A 9 43.53 -39.08 -39.71
CA TYR A 9 44.36 -38.86 -40.90
C TYR A 9 43.72 -39.51 -42.13
N LYS A 10 43.25 -40.76 -42.06
CA LYS A 10 42.60 -41.44 -43.19
C LYS A 10 41.31 -40.76 -43.68
N PHE A 11 40.53 -40.16 -42.78
CA PHE A 11 39.24 -39.56 -43.13
C PHE A 11 39.40 -38.16 -43.75
N TRP A 12 40.24 -37.30 -43.18
CA TRP A 12 40.38 -35.90 -43.62
C TRP A 12 41.48 -35.66 -44.65
N ARG A 13 42.45 -36.58 -44.82
CA ARG A 13 43.58 -36.43 -45.77
C ARG A 13 43.34 -37.09 -47.13
N ASN A 14 42.11 -37.50 -47.42
CA ASN A 14 41.78 -37.84 -48.81
C ASN A 14 41.43 -36.55 -49.57
N PRO A 15 41.63 -36.50 -50.89
CA PRO A 15 41.42 -35.28 -51.69
C PRO A 15 40.02 -34.67 -51.56
N PHE A 16 39.00 -35.51 -51.31
CA PHE A 16 37.62 -35.07 -51.14
C PHE A 16 37.41 -34.35 -49.80
N GLY A 17 37.88 -34.93 -48.70
CA GLY A 17 37.78 -34.36 -47.36
C GLY A 17 38.56 -33.05 -47.23
N GLU A 18 39.75 -32.99 -47.82
CA GLU A 18 40.59 -31.78 -47.81
C GLU A 18 39.95 -30.65 -48.62
N SER A 19 39.43 -30.94 -49.80
CA SER A 19 38.72 -29.95 -50.63
C SER A 19 37.45 -29.43 -49.94
N LEU A 20 36.68 -30.33 -49.31
CA LEU A 20 35.46 -29.95 -48.59
C LEU A 20 35.76 -29.02 -47.41
N LEU A 21 36.81 -29.33 -46.64
CA LEU A 21 37.22 -28.53 -45.48
C LEU A 21 37.68 -27.12 -45.91
N LEU A 22 38.50 -27.02 -46.96
CA LEU A 22 39.00 -25.74 -47.46
C LEU A 22 37.90 -24.87 -48.07
N VAL A 23 36.99 -25.47 -48.84
CA VAL A 23 35.83 -24.74 -49.40
C VAL A 23 34.92 -24.25 -48.27
N ALA A 24 34.60 -25.09 -47.28
CA ALA A 24 33.77 -24.69 -46.15
C ALA A 24 34.41 -23.54 -45.34
N ALA A 25 35.72 -23.63 -45.06
CA ALA A 25 36.46 -22.56 -44.37
C ALA A 25 36.45 -21.25 -45.17
N MET A 26 36.72 -21.31 -46.47
CA MET A 26 36.74 -20.13 -47.34
C MET A 26 35.36 -19.49 -47.47
N THR A 27 34.30 -20.28 -47.66
CA THR A 27 32.92 -19.77 -47.69
C THR A 27 32.53 -19.13 -46.37
N HIS A 28 32.91 -19.72 -45.23
CA HIS A 28 32.60 -19.16 -43.90
C HIS A 28 33.26 -17.79 -43.71
N VAL A 29 34.54 -17.66 -44.05
CA VAL A 29 35.29 -16.39 -43.97
C VAL A 29 34.70 -15.34 -44.93
N LEU A 30 34.40 -15.71 -46.18
CA LEU A 30 33.82 -14.78 -47.16
C LEU A 30 32.44 -14.26 -46.72
N LEU A 31 31.58 -15.13 -46.19
CA LEU A 31 30.27 -14.73 -45.66
C LEU A 31 30.40 -13.82 -44.44
N ALA A 32 31.36 -14.09 -43.55
CA ALA A 32 31.64 -13.25 -42.38
C ALA A 32 32.13 -11.85 -42.80
N LEU A 33 33.06 -11.77 -43.75
CA LEU A 33 33.56 -10.51 -44.31
C LEU A 33 32.45 -9.74 -45.02
N TRP A 34 31.65 -10.41 -45.86
CA TRP A 34 30.52 -9.79 -46.55
C TRP A 34 29.46 -9.24 -45.58
N ARG A 35 29.11 -10.01 -44.55
CA ARG A 35 28.18 -9.57 -43.50
C ARG A 35 28.72 -8.37 -42.73
N THR A 36 30.01 -8.37 -42.41
CA THR A 36 30.68 -7.27 -41.69
C THR A 36 30.74 -6.01 -42.55
N ALA A 37 31.13 -6.13 -43.82
CA ALA A 37 31.18 -5.04 -44.78
C ALA A 37 29.80 -4.42 -45.06
N ARG A 38 28.70 -5.18 -44.90
CA ARG A 38 27.32 -4.68 -45.02
C ARG A 38 26.81 -3.93 -43.79
N ARG A 39 27.50 -3.99 -42.64
CA ARG A 39 27.07 -3.25 -41.44
C ARG A 39 27.30 -1.75 -41.63
N ARG A 40 26.31 -0.94 -41.23
CA ARG A 40 26.36 0.52 -41.27
C ARG A 40 26.56 1.18 -39.89
N THR A 41 26.41 0.41 -38.81
CA THR A 41 26.66 0.84 -37.43
C THR A 41 27.54 -0.19 -36.71
N LEU A 42 28.44 0.30 -35.85
CA LEU A 42 29.29 -0.51 -34.98
C LEU A 42 28.70 -0.67 -33.56
N LYS A 43 27.57 -0.02 -33.25
CA LYS A 43 26.83 -0.28 -32.01
C LYS A 43 26.13 -1.64 -32.14
N MET A 44 26.64 -2.66 -31.44
CA MET A 44 26.10 -4.01 -31.46
C MET A 44 26.10 -4.64 -30.05
N PRO A 45 25.23 -5.63 -29.78
CA PRO A 45 25.25 -6.39 -28.53
C PRO A 45 26.61 -7.04 -28.28
N ARG A 46 26.99 -7.17 -26.99
CA ARG A 46 28.30 -7.71 -26.56
C ARG A 46 28.62 -9.07 -27.21
N TRP A 47 27.63 -9.95 -27.36
CA TRP A 47 27.82 -11.28 -27.96
C TRP A 47 28.13 -11.22 -29.46
N GLU A 48 27.52 -10.29 -30.23
CA GLU A 48 27.83 -10.12 -31.66
C GLU A 48 29.25 -9.61 -31.84
N PHE A 49 29.69 -8.71 -30.96
CA PHE A 49 31.05 -8.20 -30.93
C PHE A 49 32.06 -9.32 -30.62
N ILE A 50 31.82 -10.12 -29.58
CA ILE A 50 32.69 -11.25 -29.21
C ILE A 50 32.78 -12.28 -30.34
N GLN A 51 31.65 -12.62 -30.97
CA GLN A 51 31.62 -13.57 -32.09
C GLN A 51 32.43 -13.06 -33.29
N LEU A 52 32.37 -11.76 -33.58
CA LEU A 52 33.14 -11.12 -34.64
C LEU A 52 34.65 -11.16 -34.35
N VAL A 53 35.06 -10.78 -33.13
CA VAL A 53 36.47 -10.78 -32.71
C VAL A 53 37.05 -12.20 -32.78
N PHE A 54 36.32 -13.20 -32.26
CA PHE A 54 36.73 -14.59 -32.35
C PHE A 54 36.86 -15.05 -33.81
N GLY A 55 35.92 -14.67 -34.68
CA GLY A 55 35.96 -15.00 -36.10
C GLY A 55 37.23 -14.51 -36.83
N PHE A 56 37.80 -13.37 -36.43
CA PHE A 56 39.07 -12.88 -36.99
C PHE A 56 40.31 -13.47 -36.30
N TYR A 57 40.23 -13.74 -35.00
CA TYR A 57 41.33 -14.34 -34.24
C TYR A 57 41.62 -15.80 -34.63
N ILE A 58 40.58 -16.56 -34.99
CA ILE A 58 40.71 -17.99 -35.33
C ILE A 58 41.63 -18.20 -36.54
N PRO A 59 41.41 -17.58 -37.73
CA PRO A 59 42.33 -17.72 -38.86
C PRO A 59 43.77 -17.33 -38.53
N TRP A 60 43.97 -16.23 -37.82
CA TRP A 60 45.29 -15.75 -37.39
C TRP A 60 46.09 -16.80 -36.61
N SER A 61 45.41 -17.44 -35.64
CA SER A 61 46.01 -18.41 -34.74
C SER A 61 46.08 -19.82 -35.31
N LEU A 62 45.22 -20.16 -36.27
CA LEU A 62 45.15 -21.48 -36.90
C LEU A 62 46.20 -21.69 -38.00
N ILE A 63 46.74 -20.63 -38.60
CA ILE A 63 47.72 -20.69 -39.71
C ILE A 63 48.96 -21.54 -39.39
N PRO A 64 49.67 -21.37 -38.24
CA PRO A 64 50.82 -22.22 -37.90
C PRO A 64 50.45 -23.69 -37.78
N HIS A 65 49.26 -23.99 -37.25
CA HIS A 65 48.77 -25.36 -37.10
C HIS A 65 48.49 -26.00 -38.47
N VAL A 66 47.86 -25.29 -39.39
CA VAL A 66 47.58 -25.77 -40.77
C VAL A 66 48.87 -25.93 -41.56
N GLY A 67 49.82 -24.99 -41.46
CA GLY A 67 51.12 -25.09 -42.11
C GLY A 67 51.91 -26.32 -41.66
N THR A 68 51.93 -26.58 -40.33
CA THR A 68 52.67 -27.70 -39.75
C THR A 68 52.03 -29.05 -40.06
N THR A 69 50.70 -29.13 -40.01
CA THR A 69 50.00 -30.41 -40.18
C THR A 69 49.77 -30.71 -41.66
N MET A 70 49.17 -29.78 -42.42
CA MET A 70 48.77 -29.99 -43.82
C MET A 70 49.87 -29.54 -44.79
N GLY A 71 50.43 -28.36 -44.57
CA GLY A 71 51.44 -27.76 -45.45
C GLY A 71 52.70 -28.60 -45.61
N LEU A 72 53.31 -29.03 -44.50
CA LEU A 72 54.51 -29.87 -44.51
C LEU A 72 54.26 -31.26 -45.10
N ALA A 73 53.06 -31.81 -44.92
CA ALA A 73 52.73 -33.11 -45.49
C ALA A 73 52.57 -33.04 -47.02
N ASN A 74 51.90 -32.00 -47.53
CA ASN A 74 51.65 -31.88 -48.96
C ASN A 74 52.91 -31.47 -49.75
N ASN A 75 53.80 -30.66 -49.15
CA ASN A 75 54.99 -30.15 -49.83
C ASN A 75 56.27 -30.98 -49.57
N PHE A 76 56.36 -31.65 -48.42
CA PHE A 76 57.56 -32.40 -48.00
C PHE A 76 57.28 -33.85 -47.59
N GLY A 77 56.04 -34.34 -47.73
CA GLY A 77 55.66 -35.69 -47.31
C GLY A 77 55.71 -35.91 -45.79
N PHE A 78 55.89 -34.85 -45.00
CA PHE A 78 56.06 -34.93 -43.56
C PHE A 78 54.74 -34.73 -42.82
N ALA A 79 54.20 -35.82 -42.25
CA ALA A 79 52.98 -35.80 -41.46
C ALA A 79 53.31 -36.11 -39.99
N PRO A 80 53.35 -35.11 -39.09
CA PRO A 80 53.72 -35.34 -37.70
C PRO A 80 52.68 -36.23 -37.00
N THR A 81 53.18 -37.25 -36.29
CA THR A 81 52.38 -38.09 -35.37
C THR A 81 51.85 -37.26 -34.20
N TYR A 82 50.88 -37.78 -33.44
CA TYR A 82 50.31 -37.03 -32.31
C TYR A 82 51.39 -36.73 -31.26
N HIS A 83 52.28 -37.68 -30.97
CA HIS A 83 53.42 -37.48 -30.09
C HIS A 83 54.38 -36.39 -30.60
N GLN A 84 54.72 -36.42 -31.89
CA GLN A 84 55.57 -35.40 -32.53
C GLN A 84 54.92 -34.01 -32.50
N MET A 85 53.62 -33.92 -32.75
CA MET A 85 52.90 -32.66 -32.67
C MET A 85 52.89 -32.09 -31.24
N LEU A 86 52.81 -32.95 -30.23
CA LEU A 86 52.86 -32.54 -28.83
C LEU A 86 54.24 -31.99 -28.44
N THR A 87 55.33 -32.57 -28.96
CA THR A 87 56.69 -32.02 -28.78
C THR A 87 56.91 -30.67 -29.45
N ILE A 88 56.19 -30.39 -30.55
CA ILE A 88 56.27 -29.11 -31.27
C ILE A 88 55.50 -28.03 -30.50
N LEU A 89 54.39 -28.39 -29.85
CA LEU A 89 53.51 -27.43 -29.17
C LEU A 89 53.94 -27.16 -27.72
N TRP A 90 54.49 -28.13 -27.00
CA TRP A 90 54.81 -28.01 -25.58
C TRP A 90 56.30 -27.78 -25.32
N PRO A 91 56.70 -26.84 -24.44
CA PRO A 91 55.87 -25.92 -23.65
C PRO A 91 55.55 -24.59 -24.36
N GLU A 92 56.37 -24.18 -25.34
CA GLU A 92 56.42 -22.81 -25.87
C GLU A 92 55.11 -22.31 -26.52
N HIS A 93 54.38 -23.20 -27.18
CA HIS A 93 53.12 -22.87 -27.88
C HIS A 93 51.88 -23.49 -27.22
N GLY A 94 52.02 -24.08 -26.03
CA GLY A 94 50.95 -24.80 -25.33
C GLY A 94 49.81 -23.87 -24.89
N VAL A 95 50.15 -22.67 -24.42
CA VAL A 95 49.16 -21.65 -24.02
C VAL A 95 48.38 -21.14 -25.23
N THR A 96 49.08 -20.79 -26.32
CA THR A 96 48.45 -20.31 -27.54
C THR A 96 47.54 -21.36 -28.17
N GLN A 97 47.93 -22.63 -28.13
CA GLN A 97 47.11 -23.74 -28.62
C GLN A 97 45.87 -23.97 -27.74
N SER A 98 46.02 -23.87 -26.42
CA SER A 98 44.91 -23.99 -25.47
C SER A 98 43.89 -22.86 -25.66
N LEU A 99 44.38 -21.63 -25.86
CA LEU A 99 43.54 -20.47 -26.16
C LEU A 99 42.82 -20.60 -27.50
N LEU A 100 43.51 -21.07 -28.55
CA LEU A 100 42.90 -21.34 -29.85
C LEU A 100 41.74 -22.34 -29.74
N LEU A 101 41.93 -23.45 -28.99
CA LEU A 101 40.88 -24.45 -28.77
C LEU A 101 39.65 -23.84 -28.11
N LEU A 102 39.85 -23.06 -27.03
CA LEU A 102 38.76 -22.41 -26.31
C LEU A 102 38.02 -21.40 -27.19
N VAL A 103 38.74 -20.60 -27.97
CA VAL A 103 38.14 -19.58 -28.85
C VAL A 103 37.36 -20.23 -30.00
N VAL A 104 37.91 -21.24 -30.67
CA VAL A 104 37.21 -21.97 -31.74
C VAL A 104 35.95 -22.63 -31.19
N TRP A 105 36.06 -23.35 -30.07
CA TRP A 105 34.91 -24.02 -29.46
C TRP A 105 33.83 -23.02 -29.05
N SER A 106 34.20 -21.92 -28.40
CA SER A 106 33.26 -20.87 -27.99
C SER A 106 32.58 -20.23 -29.19
N HIS A 107 33.34 -19.91 -30.25
CA HIS A 107 32.79 -19.36 -31.49
C HIS A 107 31.76 -20.31 -32.14
N SER A 108 32.09 -21.61 -32.19
CA SER A 108 31.17 -22.64 -32.70
C SER A 108 29.92 -22.80 -31.84
N MET A 109 30.06 -22.83 -30.51
CA MET A 109 28.92 -22.97 -29.60
C MET A 109 27.99 -21.76 -29.64
N ILE A 110 28.53 -20.54 -29.76
CA ILE A 110 27.71 -19.33 -30.00
C ILE A 110 26.93 -19.48 -31.30
N GLY A 111 27.59 -19.85 -32.41
CA GLY A 111 26.92 -20.06 -33.69
C GLY A 111 25.80 -21.10 -33.62
N LEU A 112 26.07 -22.26 -33.02
CA LEU A 112 25.11 -23.36 -32.85
C LEU A 112 23.95 -22.98 -31.94
N HIS A 113 24.20 -22.34 -30.80
CA HIS A 113 23.16 -21.89 -29.88
C HIS A 113 22.17 -20.96 -30.58
N PHE A 114 22.66 -19.94 -31.27
CA PHE A 114 21.80 -18.95 -31.92
C PHE A 114 21.04 -19.51 -33.13
N TRP A 115 21.56 -20.56 -33.77
CA TRP A 115 20.84 -21.27 -34.84
C TRP A 115 19.78 -22.21 -34.28
N LEU A 116 20.14 -23.02 -33.28
CA LEU A 116 19.28 -24.07 -32.74
C LEU A 116 18.23 -23.55 -31.75
N ARG A 117 18.40 -22.36 -31.14
CA ARG A 117 17.45 -21.81 -30.16
C ARG A 117 16.02 -21.60 -30.65
N LEU A 118 15.81 -21.57 -31.96
CA LEU A 118 14.48 -21.45 -32.57
C LEU A 118 13.79 -22.81 -32.76
N TYR A 119 14.51 -23.91 -32.57
CA TYR A 119 13.98 -25.27 -32.72
C TYR A 119 13.52 -25.81 -31.36
N PRO A 120 12.28 -26.32 -31.24
CA PRO A 120 11.73 -26.81 -29.97
C PRO A 120 12.57 -27.90 -29.28
N LEU A 121 13.20 -28.78 -30.07
CA LEU A 121 14.06 -29.85 -29.55
C LEU A 121 15.28 -29.32 -28.79
N TYR A 122 15.84 -28.20 -29.25
CA TYR A 122 17.02 -27.61 -28.62
C TYR A 122 16.70 -27.04 -27.24
N TYR A 123 15.50 -26.47 -27.06
CA TYR A 123 15.07 -25.97 -25.75
C TYR A 123 15.07 -27.07 -24.69
N ARG A 124 14.55 -28.27 -25.04
CA ARG A 124 14.56 -29.44 -24.15
C ARG A 124 15.97 -29.94 -23.85
N LEU A 125 16.85 -29.91 -24.85
CA LEU A 125 18.22 -30.40 -24.72
C LEU A 125 19.23 -29.34 -24.25
N ARG A 126 18.81 -28.10 -23.97
CA ARG A 126 19.73 -26.96 -23.74
C ARG A 126 20.70 -27.19 -22.59
N PHE A 127 20.25 -27.84 -21.50
CA PHE A 127 21.08 -28.12 -20.34
C PHE A 127 22.09 -29.24 -20.62
N VAL A 128 21.67 -30.27 -21.36
CA VAL A 128 22.57 -31.34 -21.82
C VAL A 128 23.59 -30.78 -22.80
N ALA A 129 23.16 -29.92 -23.73
CA ALA A 129 24.02 -29.24 -24.67
C ALA A 129 25.00 -28.29 -23.98
N LEU A 130 24.59 -27.59 -22.92
CA LEU A 130 25.46 -26.74 -22.11
C LEU A 130 26.48 -27.57 -21.33
N ALA A 131 26.06 -28.66 -20.69
CA ALA A 131 26.96 -29.59 -20.01
C ALA A 131 28.00 -30.13 -20.99
N PHE A 132 27.60 -30.51 -22.20
CA PHE A 132 28.51 -30.92 -23.27
C PHE A 132 29.44 -29.79 -23.72
N ALA A 133 28.91 -28.57 -23.88
CA ALA A 133 29.67 -27.38 -24.27
C ALA A 133 30.75 -27.02 -23.25
N VAL A 134 30.57 -27.31 -21.97
CA VAL A 134 31.59 -27.06 -20.93
C VAL A 134 32.52 -28.26 -20.75
N ALA A 135 31.98 -29.48 -20.70
CA ALA A 135 32.76 -30.68 -20.42
C ALA A 135 33.80 -30.98 -21.52
N MET A 136 33.44 -30.79 -22.79
CA MET A 136 34.32 -31.11 -23.92
C MET A 136 35.66 -30.35 -23.90
N PRO A 137 35.71 -29.00 -23.83
CA PRO A 137 36.98 -28.28 -23.81
C PRO A 137 37.79 -28.58 -22.54
N VAL A 138 37.14 -28.80 -21.39
CA VAL A 138 37.82 -29.18 -20.13
C VAL A 138 38.51 -30.53 -20.27
N LEU A 139 37.80 -31.54 -20.77
CA LEU A 139 38.37 -32.88 -21.00
C LEU A 139 39.47 -32.86 -22.06
N ALA A 140 39.33 -32.05 -23.10
CA ALA A 140 40.34 -31.88 -24.14
C ALA A 140 41.63 -31.24 -23.59
N LEU A 141 41.50 -30.17 -22.78
CA LEU A 141 42.64 -29.52 -22.14
C LEU A 141 43.32 -30.43 -21.11
N TRP A 142 42.53 -31.17 -20.32
CA TRP A 142 43.07 -32.16 -19.39
C TRP A 142 43.89 -33.22 -20.14
N GLY A 143 43.33 -33.79 -21.22
CA GLY A 143 44.04 -34.76 -22.06
C GLY A 143 45.34 -34.20 -22.67
N PHE A 144 45.33 -32.94 -23.10
CA PHE A 144 46.50 -32.25 -23.65
C PHE A 144 47.59 -32.04 -22.59
N ILE A 145 47.24 -31.56 -21.40
CA ILE A 145 48.16 -31.31 -20.28
C ILE A 145 48.75 -32.64 -19.77
N GLU A 146 47.92 -33.67 -19.61
CA GLU A 146 48.39 -34.98 -19.15
C GLU A 146 49.30 -35.65 -20.18
N GLY A 147 48.99 -35.50 -21.47
CA GLY A 147 49.89 -35.92 -22.55
C GLY A 147 51.25 -35.23 -22.46
N ALA A 148 51.26 -33.91 -22.25
CA ALA A 148 52.47 -33.11 -22.16
C ALA A 148 53.31 -33.44 -20.92
N ARG A 149 52.66 -33.67 -19.77
CA ARG A 149 53.32 -34.11 -18.53
C ARG A 149 54.04 -35.45 -18.71
N ARG A 150 53.40 -36.41 -19.40
CA ARG A 150 54.02 -37.71 -19.70
C ARG A 150 55.21 -37.58 -20.66
N LEU A 151 55.16 -36.62 -21.57
CA LEU A 151 56.27 -36.32 -22.48
C LEU A 151 57.48 -35.73 -21.73
N GLU A 152 57.27 -34.78 -20.80
CA GLU A 152 58.34 -34.24 -19.94
C GLU A 152 59.01 -35.33 -19.10
N LEU A 153 58.22 -36.30 -18.61
CA LEU A 153 58.73 -37.45 -17.85
C LEU A 153 59.52 -38.46 -18.71
N ALA A 154 59.18 -38.59 -20.00
CA ALA A 154 59.80 -39.56 -20.90
C ALA A 154 61.17 -39.11 -21.47
N LYS A 155 61.53 -37.81 -21.37
CA LYS A 155 62.76 -37.22 -21.96
C LYS A 155 62.98 -37.60 -23.44
N ASP A 156 61.89 -37.80 -24.18
CA ASP A 156 61.95 -38.32 -25.54
C ASP A 156 62.24 -37.24 -26.59
N VAL A 157 62.84 -37.66 -27.70
CA VAL A 157 63.57 -36.85 -28.70
C VAL A 157 62.73 -35.73 -29.34
N LYS A 158 63.28 -34.50 -29.39
CA LYS A 158 62.75 -33.37 -30.19
C LYS A 158 62.75 -33.74 -31.68
N VAL A 159 61.62 -33.53 -32.35
CA VAL A 159 61.50 -33.67 -33.81
C VAL A 159 62.49 -32.73 -34.51
N LYS A 160 63.44 -33.29 -35.27
CA LYS A 160 64.33 -32.51 -36.14
C LYS A 160 63.62 -32.23 -37.47
N VAL A 161 63.04 -31.05 -37.58
CA VAL A 161 62.58 -30.49 -38.87
C VAL A 161 63.81 -30.06 -39.66
N SER A 162 63.87 -30.30 -40.97
CA SER A 162 64.99 -29.83 -41.80
C SER A 162 64.96 -28.30 -41.94
N GLU A 163 66.10 -27.64 -42.16
CA GLU A 163 66.14 -26.18 -42.38
C GLU A 163 65.19 -25.75 -43.51
N ALA A 164 65.14 -26.50 -44.62
CA ALA A 164 64.22 -26.25 -45.73
C ALA A 164 62.73 -26.32 -45.34
N GLN A 165 62.37 -27.24 -44.44
CA GLN A 165 61.00 -27.35 -43.92
C GLN A 165 60.66 -26.21 -42.97
N PHE A 166 61.61 -25.79 -42.13
CA PHE A 166 61.45 -24.70 -41.18
C PHE A 166 61.31 -23.35 -41.88
N ASP A 167 62.14 -23.08 -42.89
CA ASP A 167 62.10 -21.85 -43.68
C ASP A 167 60.80 -21.73 -44.47
N TRP A 168 60.35 -22.83 -45.08
CA TRP A 168 59.06 -22.87 -45.79
C TRP A 168 57.90 -22.60 -44.83
N LEU A 169 57.88 -23.26 -43.67
CA LEU A 169 56.82 -23.08 -42.67
C LEU A 169 56.78 -21.65 -42.14
N THR A 170 57.94 -21.05 -41.88
CA THR A 170 58.06 -19.67 -41.41
C THR A 170 57.52 -18.69 -42.46
N THR A 171 57.89 -18.88 -43.72
CA THR A 171 57.39 -18.06 -44.85
C THR A 171 55.87 -18.19 -44.98
N PHE A 172 55.35 -19.41 -44.97
CA PHE A 172 53.90 -19.68 -45.04
C PHE A 172 53.12 -19.00 -43.91
N VAL A 173 53.65 -19.02 -42.68
CA VAL A 173 53.01 -18.37 -41.53
C VAL A 173 52.98 -16.85 -41.68
N ILE A 174 54.09 -16.25 -42.13
CA ILE A 174 54.19 -14.79 -42.32
C ILE A 174 53.23 -14.32 -43.41
N GLU A 175 53.25 -14.97 -44.59
CA GLU A 175 52.39 -14.62 -45.71
C GLU A 175 50.90 -14.82 -45.38
N GLY A 176 50.55 -15.96 -44.78
CA GLY A 176 49.17 -16.24 -44.38
C GLY A 176 48.65 -15.21 -43.38
N ARG A 177 49.47 -14.80 -42.41
CA ARG A 177 49.13 -13.77 -41.43
C ARG A 177 48.93 -12.39 -42.07
N ALA A 178 49.79 -12.03 -43.03
CA ALA A 178 49.65 -10.78 -43.80
C ALA A 178 48.34 -10.74 -44.58
N VAL A 179 47.90 -11.85 -45.18
CA VAL A 179 46.60 -11.95 -45.87
C VAL A 179 45.44 -11.69 -44.91
N VAL A 180 45.45 -12.28 -43.71
CA VAL A 180 44.39 -12.05 -42.70
C VAL A 180 44.31 -10.58 -42.30
N PHE A 181 45.44 -9.92 -42.03
CA PHE A 181 45.47 -8.49 -41.74
C PHE A 181 44.99 -7.64 -42.92
N GLY A 182 45.35 -8.00 -44.15
CA GLY A 182 44.86 -7.34 -45.36
C GLY A 182 43.33 -7.40 -45.49
N LEU A 183 42.73 -8.56 -45.21
CA LEU A 183 41.26 -8.73 -45.23
C LEU A 183 40.55 -7.91 -44.15
N ILE A 184 41.13 -7.82 -42.94
CA ILE A 184 40.62 -6.98 -41.86
C ILE A 184 40.70 -5.50 -42.26
N ALA A 185 41.87 -5.05 -42.73
CA ALA A 185 42.08 -3.67 -43.16
C ALA A 185 41.13 -3.27 -44.30
N CYS A 186 40.95 -4.13 -45.31
CA CYS A 186 40.01 -3.91 -46.40
C CYS A 186 38.56 -3.77 -45.89
N SER A 187 38.15 -4.62 -44.94
CA SER A 187 36.81 -4.54 -44.33
C SER A 187 36.59 -3.23 -43.57
N LEU A 188 37.60 -2.78 -42.81
CA LEU A 188 37.55 -1.50 -42.09
C LEU A 188 37.55 -0.31 -43.05
N LEU A 189 38.31 -0.36 -44.15
CA LEU A 189 38.32 0.67 -45.19
C LEU A 189 36.97 0.77 -45.91
N VAL A 190 36.30 -0.35 -46.20
CA VAL A 190 34.94 -0.34 -46.78
C VAL A 190 33.92 0.31 -45.83
N ILE A 191 34.03 0.05 -44.53
CA ILE A 191 33.18 0.67 -43.51
C ILE A 191 33.46 2.18 -43.42
N LEU A 192 34.74 2.58 -43.39
CA LEU A 192 35.17 3.97 -43.33
C LEU A 192 34.75 4.76 -44.58
N PHE A 193 34.98 4.20 -45.77
CA PHE A 193 34.60 4.83 -47.04
C PHE A 193 33.08 5.05 -47.12
N ARG A 194 32.27 4.11 -46.64
CA ARG A 194 30.81 4.28 -46.54
C ARG A 194 30.38 5.30 -45.50
N TYR A 195 31.08 5.36 -44.36
CA TYR A 195 30.84 6.38 -43.35
C TYR A 195 31.08 7.78 -43.91
N LEU A 196 32.19 7.96 -44.65
CA LEU A 196 32.56 9.21 -45.32
C LEU A 196 31.55 9.61 -46.40
N ILE A 197 31.12 8.69 -47.27
CA ILE A 197 30.03 8.94 -48.25
C ILE A 197 28.72 9.33 -47.56
N GLY A 198 28.44 8.76 -46.39
CA GLY A 198 27.24 9.05 -45.61
C GLY A 198 27.20 10.43 -44.96
N LEU A 199 28.29 11.21 -44.96
CA LEU A 199 28.32 12.57 -44.40
C LEU A 199 27.59 13.60 -45.28
N SER A 200 27.42 13.34 -46.59
CA SER A 200 26.76 14.26 -47.54
C SER A 200 25.28 13.98 -47.81
N ALA A 201 24.68 12.97 -47.17
CA ALA A 201 23.30 12.54 -47.43
C ALA A 201 22.23 13.43 -46.74
N ARG A 202 21.11 13.71 -47.44
CA ARG A 202 19.93 14.41 -46.90
C ARG A 202 19.37 13.69 -45.67
N ARG A 203 18.93 14.43 -44.65
CA ARG A 203 18.33 13.91 -43.41
C ARG A 203 16.80 13.97 -43.48
N LEU A 204 16.13 12.93 -43.00
CA LEU A 204 14.68 12.84 -42.86
C LEU A 204 14.29 12.91 -41.38
N THR A 205 13.04 13.24 -41.10
CA THR A 205 12.48 13.35 -39.74
C THR A 205 11.44 12.26 -39.52
N ILE A 206 11.57 11.53 -38.41
CA ILE A 206 10.56 10.57 -37.95
C ILE A 206 9.86 11.15 -36.73
N THR A 207 8.54 11.25 -36.79
CA THR A 207 7.71 11.84 -35.72
C THR A 207 7.00 10.74 -34.94
N TYR A 208 7.14 10.79 -33.61
CA TYR A 208 6.44 9.91 -32.66
C TYR A 208 5.40 10.71 -31.84
N PRO A 209 4.44 10.06 -31.17
CA PRO A 209 3.48 10.73 -30.29
C PRO A 209 4.19 11.51 -29.17
N GLY A 210 3.68 12.70 -28.80
CA GLY A 210 4.22 13.51 -27.69
C GLY A 210 5.42 14.41 -28.04
N SER A 211 5.44 14.97 -29.25
CA SER A 211 6.46 15.96 -29.71
C SER A 211 7.88 15.41 -29.95
N LEU A 212 8.09 14.10 -29.84
CA LEU A 212 9.40 13.48 -30.09
C LEU A 212 9.63 13.30 -31.60
N ALA A 213 10.51 14.14 -32.18
CA ALA A 213 10.92 14.04 -33.58
C ALA A 213 12.41 13.68 -33.67
N VAL A 214 12.74 12.56 -34.31
CA VAL A 214 14.13 12.11 -34.47
C VAL A 214 14.60 12.32 -35.90
N ARG A 215 15.82 12.84 -36.06
CA ARG A 215 16.43 13.03 -37.37
C ARG A 215 17.25 11.80 -37.75
N ALA A 216 17.01 11.27 -38.94
CA ALA A 216 17.63 10.05 -39.42
C ALA A 216 18.12 10.18 -40.87
N LYS A 217 18.99 9.26 -41.29
CA LYS A 217 19.43 9.17 -42.69
C LYS A 217 18.55 8.16 -43.44
N PRO A 218 18.15 8.43 -44.70
CA PRO A 218 17.45 7.47 -45.53
C PRO A 218 18.18 6.13 -45.63
N GLY A 219 17.42 5.03 -45.59
CA GLY A 219 17.90 3.68 -45.88
C GLY A 219 18.22 2.78 -44.68
N ALA A 220 18.19 3.29 -43.44
CA ALA A 220 18.07 2.44 -42.25
C ALA A 220 16.60 2.03 -42.04
N THR A 221 16.37 0.90 -41.39
CA THR A 221 15.01 0.52 -40.99
C THR A 221 14.51 1.42 -39.86
N LEU A 222 13.19 1.58 -39.73
CA LEU A 222 12.60 2.39 -38.65
C LEU A 222 13.04 1.88 -37.27
N LEU A 223 13.18 0.56 -37.09
CA LEU A 223 13.69 -0.03 -35.85
C LEU A 223 15.14 0.37 -35.57
N GLU A 224 16.01 0.41 -36.58
CA GLU A 224 17.39 0.88 -36.43
C GLU A 224 17.44 2.37 -36.13
N ILE A 225 16.61 3.17 -36.81
CA ILE A 225 16.49 4.62 -36.58
C ILE A 225 16.05 4.88 -35.13
N SER A 226 15.06 4.13 -34.64
CA SER A 226 14.57 4.23 -33.27
C SER A 226 15.66 3.90 -32.26
N ARG A 227 16.36 2.78 -32.46
CA ARG A 227 17.47 2.35 -31.57
C ARG A 227 18.66 3.32 -31.57
N ILE A 228 18.95 3.98 -32.68
CA ILE A 228 20.06 4.94 -32.76
C ILE A 228 19.73 6.22 -31.97
N ASN A 229 18.44 6.57 -31.87
CA ASN A 229 17.96 7.77 -31.19
C ASN A 229 17.27 7.44 -29.85
N ASP A 230 17.58 6.28 -29.27
CA ASP A 230 17.09 5.83 -27.96
C ASP A 230 15.56 5.83 -27.80
N VAL A 231 14.83 5.63 -28.91
CA VAL A 231 13.38 5.45 -28.92
C VAL A 231 13.03 3.97 -28.75
N PRO A 232 12.35 3.56 -27.67
CA PRO A 232 12.09 2.15 -27.39
C PRO A 232 10.99 1.61 -28.31
N ILE A 233 11.37 0.66 -29.18
CA ILE A 233 10.43 -0.18 -29.95
C ILE A 233 10.72 -1.65 -29.66
N ALA A 234 9.69 -2.38 -29.22
CA ALA A 234 9.79 -3.81 -28.91
C ALA A 234 10.14 -4.64 -30.16
N SER A 235 11.06 -5.62 -30.08
CA SER A 235 11.44 -6.47 -31.23
C SER A 235 12.04 -7.81 -30.84
N VAL A 236 11.21 -8.84 -30.71
CA VAL A 236 11.63 -10.19 -30.25
C VAL A 236 12.54 -10.90 -31.26
N CYS A 237 12.25 -10.81 -32.57
CA CYS A 237 13.04 -11.50 -33.60
C CYS A 237 14.35 -10.78 -34.00
N GLY A 238 14.70 -9.68 -33.31
CA GLY A 238 15.89 -8.88 -33.64
C GLY A 238 15.85 -8.21 -35.01
N GLY A 239 14.64 -7.94 -35.54
CA GLY A 239 14.44 -7.19 -36.77
C GLY A 239 14.44 -8.00 -38.08
N ARG A 240 14.05 -9.28 -38.04
CA ARG A 240 14.06 -10.20 -39.20
C ARG A 240 12.68 -10.50 -39.80
N ALA A 241 11.65 -9.72 -39.46
CA ALA A 241 10.25 -9.98 -39.85
C ALA A 241 9.75 -11.40 -39.53
N ARG A 242 10.14 -11.94 -38.37
CA ARG A 242 9.66 -13.25 -37.87
C ARG A 242 8.73 -13.14 -36.66
N CYS A 243 8.38 -11.92 -36.25
CA CYS A 243 7.45 -11.65 -35.15
C CYS A 243 6.68 -10.35 -35.41
N SER A 244 5.54 -10.16 -34.75
CA SER A 244 4.70 -8.96 -34.83
C SER A 244 5.01 -7.91 -33.74
N THR A 245 6.05 -8.07 -32.94
CA THR A 245 6.26 -7.21 -31.76
C THR A 245 6.63 -5.76 -32.10
N CYS A 246 7.33 -5.52 -33.22
CA CYS A 246 7.76 -4.17 -33.63
C CYS A 246 6.71 -3.43 -34.47
N ARG A 247 5.41 -3.65 -34.17
CA ARG A 247 4.30 -3.03 -34.89
C ARG A 247 4.26 -1.54 -34.66
N VAL A 248 4.10 -0.82 -35.75
CA VAL A 248 3.82 0.62 -35.74
C VAL A 248 2.62 0.89 -36.64
N LYS A 249 1.79 1.85 -36.25
CA LYS A 249 0.81 2.46 -37.14
C LYS A 249 1.46 3.68 -37.79
N VAL A 250 1.52 3.68 -39.10
CA VAL A 250 1.96 4.85 -39.87
C VAL A 250 0.75 5.76 -40.01
N PHE A 251 0.89 7.03 -39.64
CA PHE A 251 -0.19 8.03 -39.74
C PHE A 251 0.19 9.20 -40.67
N GLU A 252 1.45 9.29 -41.08
CA GLU A 252 1.95 10.30 -42.02
C GLU A 252 3.06 9.69 -42.88
N GLY A 253 3.01 9.89 -44.20
CA GLY A 253 4.05 9.44 -45.14
C GLY A 253 3.93 7.97 -45.59
N GLU A 254 2.78 7.32 -45.38
CA GLU A 254 2.55 5.91 -45.77
C GLU A 254 2.67 5.69 -47.28
N GLU A 255 2.17 6.64 -48.08
CA GLU A 255 2.22 6.66 -49.54
C GLU A 255 3.65 6.65 -50.10
N THR A 256 4.65 7.03 -49.29
CA THR A 256 6.06 7.04 -49.68
C THR A 256 6.78 5.73 -49.34
N LEU A 257 6.13 4.81 -48.63
CA LEU A 257 6.71 3.54 -48.23
C LEU A 257 6.57 2.48 -49.32
N ALA A 258 7.60 1.66 -49.47
CA ALA A 258 7.52 0.47 -50.29
C ALA A 258 6.45 -0.51 -49.74
N PRO A 259 5.75 -1.24 -50.62
CA PRO A 259 4.78 -2.25 -50.20
C PRO A 259 5.46 -3.33 -49.34
N PRO A 260 4.71 -4.00 -48.43
CA PRO A 260 5.28 -5.05 -47.58
C PRO A 260 5.93 -6.17 -48.38
N GLU A 261 7.19 -6.51 -48.05
CA GLU A 261 7.89 -7.66 -48.63
C GLU A 261 7.23 -8.98 -48.18
N ALA A 262 7.50 -10.09 -48.88
CA ALA A 262 6.83 -11.37 -48.63
C ALA A 262 6.87 -11.84 -47.17
N ALA A 263 7.99 -11.61 -46.47
CA ALA A 263 8.13 -11.93 -45.04
C ALA A 263 7.29 -11.01 -44.14
N GLU A 264 7.24 -9.71 -44.43
CA GLU A 264 6.39 -8.75 -43.71
C GLU A 264 4.91 -9.07 -43.93
N LYS A 265 4.52 -9.28 -45.19
CA LYS A 265 3.15 -9.61 -45.58
C LYS A 265 2.65 -10.88 -44.91
N ALA A 266 3.48 -11.93 -44.85
CA ALA A 266 3.12 -13.16 -44.16
C ALA A 266 2.80 -12.94 -42.67
N VAL A 267 3.57 -12.08 -41.98
CA VAL A 267 3.33 -11.75 -40.57
C VAL A 267 2.10 -10.86 -40.42
N LEU A 268 1.92 -9.84 -41.26
CA LEU A 268 0.79 -8.91 -41.20
C LEU A 268 -0.55 -9.61 -41.49
N THR A 269 -0.58 -10.53 -42.46
CA THR A 269 -1.77 -11.34 -42.76
C THR A 269 -2.11 -12.28 -41.62
N ARG A 270 -1.11 -12.90 -40.98
CA ARG A 270 -1.34 -13.83 -39.86
C ARG A 270 -1.99 -13.16 -38.65
N ILE A 271 -1.73 -11.87 -38.43
CA ILE A 271 -2.27 -11.12 -37.30
C ILE A 271 -3.49 -10.26 -37.65
N SER A 272 -4.02 -10.36 -38.87
CA SER A 272 -5.12 -9.53 -39.36
C SER A 272 -4.89 -8.03 -39.09
N ALA A 273 -3.71 -7.52 -39.44
CA ALA A 273 -3.33 -6.14 -39.15
C ALA A 273 -4.23 -5.13 -39.90
N ASP A 274 -4.68 -4.11 -39.18
CA ASP A 274 -5.44 -2.99 -39.75
C ASP A 274 -4.65 -2.21 -40.82
N GLU A 275 -5.37 -1.48 -41.67
CA GLU A 275 -4.77 -0.57 -42.66
C GLU A 275 -3.86 0.47 -41.98
N GLY A 276 -2.70 0.74 -42.56
CA GLY A 276 -1.67 1.60 -41.96
C GLY A 276 -0.71 0.92 -40.96
N VAL A 277 -0.91 -0.36 -40.62
CA VAL A 277 -0.03 -1.10 -39.69
C VAL A 277 1.11 -1.80 -40.43
N ARG A 278 2.35 -1.51 -40.01
CA ARG A 278 3.58 -2.03 -40.61
C ARG A 278 4.57 -2.51 -39.54
N LEU A 279 5.60 -3.27 -39.94
CA LEU A 279 6.66 -3.70 -39.02
C LEU A 279 7.84 -2.73 -39.08
N ALA A 280 8.18 -2.10 -37.95
CA ALA A 280 9.29 -1.13 -37.87
C ALA A 280 10.64 -1.70 -38.35
N CYS A 281 10.85 -3.02 -38.26
CA CYS A 281 12.06 -3.66 -38.78
C CYS A 281 12.12 -3.80 -40.30
N GLN A 282 11.04 -3.56 -41.02
CA GLN A 282 10.94 -3.66 -42.48
C GLN A 282 10.71 -2.30 -43.14
N ILE A 283 10.07 -1.36 -42.42
CA ILE A 283 9.90 0.02 -42.88
C ILE A 283 11.27 0.66 -43.07
N ARG A 284 11.52 1.19 -44.28
CA ARG A 284 12.71 1.99 -44.60
C ARG A 284 12.25 3.36 -45.11
N PRO A 285 12.21 4.38 -44.24
CA PRO A 285 11.75 5.69 -44.63
C PRO A 285 12.73 6.31 -45.63
N LEU A 286 12.19 6.84 -46.73
CA LEU A 286 12.91 7.63 -47.73
C LEU A 286 12.60 9.12 -47.61
N GLN A 287 11.48 9.45 -46.97
CA GLN A 287 11.02 10.80 -46.65
C GLN A 287 10.61 10.87 -45.17
N ASN A 288 10.07 12.01 -44.74
CA ASN A 288 9.58 12.16 -43.37
C ASN A 288 8.43 11.16 -43.11
N LEU A 289 8.35 10.62 -41.90
CA LEU A 289 7.38 9.57 -41.56
C LEU A 289 6.84 9.77 -40.14
N GLY A 290 5.52 9.79 -39.99
CA GLY A 290 4.85 9.82 -38.70
C GLY A 290 4.39 8.43 -38.30
N VAL A 291 4.85 7.95 -37.14
CA VAL A 291 4.60 6.57 -36.70
C VAL A 291 4.25 6.50 -35.21
N GLN A 292 3.30 5.63 -34.88
CA GLN A 292 2.90 5.33 -33.52
C GLN A 292 3.24 3.87 -33.18
N PRO A 293 4.14 3.60 -32.22
CA PRO A 293 4.33 2.27 -31.69
C PRO A 293 3.03 1.72 -31.10
N LEU A 294 2.61 0.53 -31.53
CA LEU A 294 1.35 -0.08 -31.09
C LEU A 294 1.51 -1.02 -29.90
N VAL A 295 2.75 -1.35 -29.53
CA VAL A 295 3.07 -2.24 -28.42
C VAL A 295 3.74 -1.40 -27.33
N PRO A 296 3.10 -1.18 -26.17
CA PRO A 296 3.65 -0.37 -25.09
C PRO A 296 4.85 -1.07 -24.45
N VAL A 297 5.85 -0.27 -24.07
CA VAL A 297 6.99 -0.72 -23.25
C VAL A 297 6.76 -0.17 -21.84
N LYS A 298 6.44 -1.04 -20.87
CA LYS A 298 6.37 -0.64 -19.45
C LYS A 298 7.79 -0.31 -18.98
N VAL A 299 8.03 0.91 -18.50
CA VAL A 299 9.31 1.34 -17.92
C VAL A 299 9.07 1.74 -16.48
N THR A 300 9.70 1.02 -15.54
CA THR A 300 9.84 1.40 -14.12
C THR A 300 11.30 1.83 -13.88
N SER A 301 11.58 2.61 -12.84
CA SER A 301 12.94 3.09 -12.53
C SER A 301 13.95 1.95 -12.31
N GLU A 302 13.52 0.79 -11.78
CA GLU A 302 14.34 -0.41 -11.62
C GLU A 302 14.65 -1.15 -12.94
N THR A 303 13.91 -0.91 -14.02
CA THR A 303 14.07 -1.65 -15.30
C THR A 303 15.01 -0.99 -16.31
N SER A 304 15.48 0.23 -16.03
CA SER A 304 16.39 1.01 -16.89
C SER A 304 17.72 0.29 -17.18
N GLU A 305 18.36 -0.31 -16.17
CA GLU A 305 19.66 -0.98 -16.36
C GLU A 305 19.52 -2.39 -16.96
N ASN A 306 18.38 -3.06 -16.74
CA ASN A 306 18.10 -4.41 -17.22
C ASN A 306 17.56 -4.46 -18.67
N LEU A 307 17.27 -3.30 -19.28
CA LEU A 307 16.76 -3.21 -20.66
C LEU A 307 17.78 -3.59 -21.74
N LYS A 308 19.07 -3.73 -21.42
CA LYS A 308 20.06 -4.21 -22.40
C LYS A 308 19.99 -5.71 -22.67
N ASP A 309 19.39 -6.50 -21.78
CA ASP A 309 19.42 -7.97 -21.85
C ASP A 309 18.05 -8.68 -21.67
N ALA A 310 16.92 -7.95 -21.67
CA ALA A 310 15.57 -8.54 -21.56
C ALA A 310 15.03 -9.14 -22.89
N TYR A 311 15.85 -9.85 -23.67
CA TYR A 311 15.40 -10.63 -24.83
C TYR A 311 15.49 -12.14 -24.55
N TYR A 312 14.72 -12.59 -23.57
CA TYR A 312 14.33 -13.99 -23.43
C TYR A 312 12.90 -14.14 -23.97
N TRP A 313 12.65 -15.27 -24.67
CA TRP A 313 11.36 -15.74 -25.22
C TRP A 313 10.96 -15.21 -26.61
N GLY A 314 11.33 -15.96 -27.65
CA GLY A 314 10.91 -15.74 -29.04
C GLY A 314 10.84 -17.04 -29.82
N VAL A 315 9.96 -17.96 -29.41
CA VAL A 315 9.70 -19.22 -30.10
C VAL A 315 8.26 -19.22 -30.61
N GLU A 316 8.05 -19.67 -31.84
CA GLU A 316 6.72 -19.86 -32.45
C GLU A 316 6.22 -21.26 -32.10
N GLN A 317 5.07 -21.36 -31.45
CA GLN A 317 4.56 -22.63 -30.91
C GLN A 317 3.04 -22.70 -31.02
N GLU A 318 2.53 -23.88 -31.37
CA GLU A 318 1.10 -24.17 -31.31
C GLU A 318 0.70 -24.32 -29.84
N VAL A 319 -0.32 -23.56 -29.44
CA VAL A 319 -0.83 -23.49 -28.08
C VAL A 319 -2.31 -23.81 -28.06
N VAL A 320 -2.82 -24.25 -26.92
CA VAL A 320 -4.25 -24.46 -26.70
C VAL A 320 -4.79 -23.26 -25.94
N VAL A 321 -5.78 -22.58 -26.52
CA VAL A 321 -6.48 -21.47 -25.87
C VAL A 321 -7.77 -21.98 -25.25
N MET A 322 -7.97 -21.69 -23.97
CA MET A 322 -9.16 -22.03 -23.20
C MET A 322 -9.83 -20.73 -22.74
N PHE A 323 -11.13 -20.61 -23.04
CA PHE A 323 -11.97 -19.55 -22.49
C PHE A 323 -12.85 -20.15 -21.40
N VAL A 324 -12.88 -19.51 -20.25
CA VAL A 324 -13.71 -19.87 -19.10
C VAL A 324 -14.59 -18.68 -18.80
N ASP A 325 -15.87 -18.88 -18.58
CA ASP A 325 -16.85 -17.82 -18.38
C ASP A 325 -17.84 -18.20 -17.27
N LEU A 326 -18.33 -17.21 -16.53
CA LEU A 326 -19.30 -17.37 -15.44
C LEU A 326 -20.72 -17.44 -16.01
N ARG A 327 -21.37 -18.60 -15.89
CA ARG A 327 -22.77 -18.74 -16.30
C ARG A 327 -23.68 -17.87 -15.43
N ASN A 328 -24.63 -17.20 -16.08
CA ASN A 328 -25.66 -16.36 -15.45
C ASN A 328 -25.10 -15.15 -14.66
N PHE A 329 -23.86 -14.72 -14.91
CA PHE A 329 -23.25 -13.57 -14.24
C PHE A 329 -24.16 -12.34 -14.27
N THR A 330 -24.74 -12.01 -15.43
CA THR A 330 -25.68 -10.88 -15.58
C THR A 330 -26.84 -10.92 -14.57
N ARG A 331 -27.41 -12.10 -14.32
CA ARG A 331 -28.54 -12.25 -13.39
C ARG A 331 -28.10 -12.16 -11.92
N ILE A 332 -26.87 -12.57 -11.61
CA ILE A 332 -26.24 -12.39 -10.29
C ILE A 332 -25.96 -10.90 -10.05
N THR A 333 -25.53 -10.17 -11.10
CA THR A 333 -25.27 -8.73 -11.00
C THR A 333 -26.53 -7.88 -10.86
N GLU A 334 -27.69 -8.39 -11.27
CA GLU A 334 -28.97 -7.68 -11.14
C GLU A 334 -29.51 -7.68 -9.71
N SER A 335 -29.13 -8.66 -8.88
CA SER A 335 -29.64 -8.83 -7.51
C SER A 335 -28.62 -8.53 -6.42
N GLN A 336 -27.37 -8.22 -6.77
CA GLN A 336 -26.30 -7.95 -5.81
C GLN A 336 -25.74 -6.53 -5.94
N LEU A 337 -25.19 -6.01 -4.84
CA LEU A 337 -24.56 -4.69 -4.85
C LEU A 337 -23.30 -4.73 -5.72
N ALA A 338 -22.95 -3.61 -6.33
CA ALA A 338 -21.80 -3.51 -7.24
C ALA A 338 -20.48 -3.97 -6.59
N TYR A 339 -20.34 -3.81 -5.27
CA TYR A 339 -19.19 -4.29 -4.52
C TYR A 339 -19.13 -5.82 -4.43
N ASP A 340 -20.26 -6.48 -4.14
CA ASP A 340 -20.34 -7.94 -4.04
C ASP A 340 -20.09 -8.61 -5.39
N VAL A 341 -20.60 -7.99 -6.46
CA VAL A 341 -20.31 -8.40 -7.84
C VAL A 341 -18.82 -8.35 -8.13
N VAL A 342 -18.14 -7.28 -7.72
CA VAL A 342 -16.68 -7.13 -7.90
C VAL A 342 -15.92 -8.12 -7.04
N HIS A 343 -16.37 -8.40 -5.81
CA HIS A 343 -15.73 -9.39 -4.94
C HIS A 343 -15.89 -10.83 -5.46
N LEU A 344 -17.10 -11.20 -5.89
CA LEU A 344 -17.39 -12.50 -6.49
C LEU A 344 -16.60 -12.71 -7.78
N LEU A 345 -16.52 -11.66 -8.62
CA LEU A 345 -15.69 -11.67 -9.82
C LEU A 345 -14.22 -11.84 -9.46
N ASN A 346 -13.68 -11.07 -8.51
CA ASN A 346 -12.28 -11.19 -8.09
C ASN A 346 -11.94 -12.56 -7.51
N SER A 347 -12.82 -13.14 -6.68
CA SER A 347 -12.63 -14.47 -6.08
C SER A 347 -12.67 -15.58 -7.13
N TYR A 348 -13.67 -15.55 -8.02
CA TYR A 348 -13.73 -16.45 -9.17
C TYR A 348 -12.47 -16.34 -10.03
N LEU A 349 -12.06 -15.12 -10.36
CA LEU A 349 -10.90 -14.86 -11.20
C LEU A 349 -9.61 -15.37 -10.57
N ASP A 350 -9.42 -15.23 -9.26
CA ASP A 350 -8.23 -15.69 -8.55
C ASP A 350 -8.17 -17.22 -8.46
N GLN A 351 -9.28 -17.86 -8.05
CA GLN A 351 -9.37 -19.32 -7.89
C GLN A 351 -9.26 -20.05 -9.23
N ALA A 352 -9.97 -19.59 -10.26
CA ALA A 352 -9.85 -20.14 -11.60
C ALA A 352 -8.45 -19.90 -12.19
N SER A 353 -7.83 -18.74 -11.92
CA SER A 353 -6.43 -18.49 -12.29
C SER A 353 -5.46 -19.44 -11.59
N GLY A 354 -5.68 -19.73 -10.30
CA GLY A 354 -4.91 -20.70 -9.53
C GLY A 354 -5.00 -22.11 -10.11
N ALA A 355 -6.21 -22.56 -10.42
CA ALA A 355 -6.45 -23.86 -11.07
C ALA A 355 -5.75 -23.95 -12.44
N ILE A 356 -5.86 -22.90 -13.27
CA ILE A 356 -5.20 -22.81 -14.59
C ILE A 356 -3.68 -22.90 -14.45
N ARG A 357 -3.09 -22.13 -13.53
CA ARG A 357 -1.63 -22.12 -13.28
C ARG A 357 -1.12 -23.45 -12.75
N SER A 358 -1.89 -24.10 -11.88
CA SER A 358 -1.51 -25.38 -11.29
C SER A 358 -1.39 -26.53 -12.30
N GLU A 359 -2.12 -26.46 -13.41
CA GLU A 359 -2.06 -27.45 -14.50
C GLU A 359 -1.08 -27.04 -15.62
N GLY A 360 -0.31 -25.97 -15.41
CA GLY A 360 0.68 -25.46 -16.36
C GLY A 360 0.10 -24.59 -17.47
N GLY A 361 -1.06 -23.98 -17.23
CA GLY A 361 -1.65 -22.94 -18.07
C GLY A 361 -1.22 -21.55 -17.65
N PHE A 362 -1.22 -20.63 -18.59
CA PHE A 362 -0.91 -19.22 -18.37
C PHE A 362 -2.13 -18.37 -18.65
N VAL A 363 -2.54 -17.57 -17.66
CA VAL A 363 -3.64 -16.62 -17.81
C VAL A 363 -3.13 -15.40 -18.57
N ASP A 364 -3.63 -15.17 -19.79
CA ASP A 364 -3.19 -14.07 -20.65
C ASP A 364 -3.89 -12.75 -20.29
N LYS A 365 -5.23 -12.80 -20.19
CA LYS A 365 -6.04 -11.64 -19.81
C LYS A 365 -7.41 -12.03 -19.25
N PHE A 366 -7.97 -11.12 -18.48
CA PHE A 366 -9.36 -11.13 -18.03
C PHE A 366 -10.23 -10.36 -19.03
N ILE A 367 -11.40 -10.89 -19.36
CA ILE A 367 -12.35 -10.32 -20.34
C ILE A 367 -13.72 -10.26 -19.68
N GLY A 368 -14.00 -9.18 -18.96
CA GLY A 368 -15.25 -9.06 -18.19
C GLY A 368 -15.34 -10.14 -17.11
N ASP A 369 -16.33 -11.01 -17.24
CA ASP A 369 -16.61 -12.20 -16.42
C ASP A 369 -15.87 -13.48 -16.87
N GLY A 370 -15.07 -13.39 -17.94
CA GLY A 370 -14.33 -14.52 -18.49
C GLY A 370 -12.80 -14.44 -18.35
N ILE A 371 -12.16 -15.62 -18.37
CA ILE A 371 -10.71 -15.82 -18.35
C ILE A 371 -10.25 -16.43 -19.67
N MET A 372 -9.25 -15.81 -20.30
CA MET A 372 -8.52 -16.42 -21.42
C MET A 372 -7.19 -16.99 -20.94
N ALA A 373 -7.05 -18.31 -21.08
CA ALA A 373 -5.84 -19.04 -20.69
C ALA A 373 -5.19 -19.77 -21.86
N ILE A 374 -3.86 -19.85 -21.83
CA ILE A 374 -3.03 -20.44 -22.86
C ILE A 374 -2.26 -21.62 -22.24
N PHE A 375 -2.40 -22.81 -22.83
CA PHE A 375 -1.74 -24.04 -22.41
C PHE A 375 -0.79 -24.54 -23.49
N GLY A 376 0.24 -25.27 -23.07
CA GLY A 376 1.22 -25.86 -24.00
C GLY A 376 2.30 -24.89 -24.48
N MET A 377 2.60 -23.82 -23.73
CA MET A 377 3.74 -22.93 -24.05
C MET A 377 5.10 -23.63 -23.84
N ASP A 378 5.20 -24.57 -22.90
CA ASP A 378 6.42 -25.36 -22.66
C ASP A 378 6.38 -26.78 -23.28
N ASN A 379 5.22 -27.20 -23.80
CA ASN A 379 4.89 -28.59 -24.16
C ASN A 379 4.22 -28.71 -25.55
N ASN A 380 3.89 -29.92 -26.01
CA ASN A 380 3.18 -30.09 -27.29
C ASN A 380 1.67 -29.79 -27.16
N PRO A 381 0.96 -29.43 -28.26
CA PRO A 381 -0.47 -29.08 -28.22
C PRO A 381 -1.37 -30.19 -27.65
N GLY A 382 -1.01 -31.46 -27.87
CA GLY A 382 -1.75 -32.59 -27.30
C GLY A 382 -1.58 -32.76 -25.79
N GLN A 383 -0.48 -32.28 -25.20
CA GLN A 383 -0.32 -32.13 -23.76
C GLN A 383 -1.02 -30.86 -23.28
N GLY A 384 -0.90 -29.74 -24.00
CA GLY A 384 -1.65 -28.51 -23.72
C GLY A 384 -3.15 -28.74 -23.65
N ALA A 385 -3.71 -29.56 -24.54
CA ALA A 385 -5.13 -29.92 -24.53
C ALA A 385 -5.52 -30.78 -23.31
N ARG A 386 -4.65 -31.70 -22.88
CA ARG A 386 -4.87 -32.49 -21.67
C ARG A 386 -4.75 -31.64 -20.41
N GLN A 387 -3.81 -30.71 -20.39
CA GLN A 387 -3.64 -29.74 -19.31
C GLN A 387 -4.84 -28.80 -19.23
N ALA A 388 -5.34 -28.29 -20.36
CA ALA A 388 -6.56 -27.49 -20.42
C ALA A 388 -7.78 -28.28 -19.92
N LEU A 389 -7.94 -29.55 -20.31
CA LEU A 389 -9.04 -30.39 -19.81
C LEU A 389 -8.93 -30.71 -18.31
N ARG A 390 -7.71 -30.92 -17.80
CA ARG A 390 -7.47 -31.08 -16.36
C ARG A 390 -7.71 -29.79 -15.59
N ALA A 391 -7.30 -28.66 -16.15
CA ALA A 391 -7.58 -27.34 -15.61
C ALA A 391 -9.08 -27.09 -15.58
N ALA A 392 -9.83 -27.43 -16.63
CA ALA A 392 -11.29 -27.34 -16.63
C ALA A 392 -11.91 -28.22 -15.55
N LYS A 393 -11.45 -29.47 -15.39
CA LYS A 393 -11.90 -30.36 -14.30
C LYS A 393 -11.52 -29.83 -12.91
N ARG A 394 -10.37 -29.18 -12.78
CA ARG A 394 -9.91 -28.59 -11.52
C ARG A 394 -10.61 -27.29 -11.22
N ILE A 395 -10.92 -26.47 -12.21
CA ILE A 395 -11.82 -25.33 -12.08
C ILE A 395 -13.19 -25.83 -11.65
N GLU A 396 -13.75 -26.87 -12.27
CA GLU A 396 -15.00 -27.49 -11.84
C GLU A 396 -14.90 -28.00 -10.39
N ALA A 397 -13.84 -28.71 -10.03
CA ALA A 397 -13.62 -29.20 -8.67
C ALA A 397 -13.36 -28.08 -7.66
N VAL A 398 -12.71 -26.98 -8.06
CA VAL A 398 -12.48 -25.78 -7.24
C VAL A 398 -13.76 -24.96 -7.14
N MET A 399 -14.62 -24.93 -8.16
CA MET A 399 -15.94 -24.31 -8.06
C MET A 399 -16.86 -25.17 -7.18
N GLN A 400 -16.76 -26.50 -7.25
CA GLN A 400 -17.43 -27.43 -6.34
C GLN A 400 -16.81 -27.43 -4.94
N SER A 401 -15.52 -27.09 -4.79
CA SER A 401 -14.86 -26.88 -3.51
C SER A 401 -15.17 -25.48 -2.97
N LEU A 402 -15.41 -24.46 -3.79
CA LEU A 402 -16.07 -23.24 -3.30
C LEU A 402 -17.48 -23.54 -2.74
N GLU A 403 -18.10 -24.66 -3.14
CA GLU A 403 -19.27 -25.25 -2.46
C GLU A 403 -18.93 -26.24 -1.30
N THR A 404 -17.71 -26.81 -1.19
CA THR A 404 -17.34 -27.89 -0.22
C THR A 404 -16.02 -27.75 0.58
N GLU A 405 -15.23 -26.69 0.40
CA GLU A 405 -13.90 -26.39 0.96
C GLU A 405 -13.94 -25.35 2.10
N LYS A 406 -15.13 -24.95 2.55
CA LYS A 406 -15.24 -24.35 3.88
C LYS A 406 -14.79 -25.40 4.91
N GLY A 407 -13.77 -25.11 5.71
CA GLY A 407 -13.21 -26.00 6.73
C GLY A 407 -13.15 -25.34 8.12
N GLY A 408 -13.88 -25.90 9.08
CA GLY A 408 -13.84 -25.52 10.50
C GLY A 408 -15.24 -25.34 11.10
N VAL A 409 -15.34 -25.12 12.40
CA VAL A 409 -16.62 -24.83 13.08
C VAL A 409 -16.52 -23.49 13.79
N VAL A 410 -17.55 -22.64 13.68
CA VAL A 410 -17.66 -21.41 14.47
C VAL A 410 -18.39 -21.71 15.77
N LEU A 411 -17.81 -21.29 16.89
CA LEU A 411 -18.45 -21.19 18.19
C LEU A 411 -18.72 -19.71 18.45
N SER A 412 -19.98 -19.30 18.32
CA SER A 412 -20.40 -17.90 18.42
C SER A 412 -21.04 -17.58 19.76
N ALA A 413 -20.64 -16.47 20.37
CA ALA A 413 -21.22 -15.90 21.59
C ALA A 413 -21.07 -14.39 21.63
N HIS A 414 -21.95 -13.70 22.36
CA HIS A 414 -21.74 -12.29 22.68
C HIS A 414 -21.21 -12.06 24.09
N THR A 415 -20.57 -10.90 24.28
CA THR A 415 -19.81 -10.54 25.49
C THR A 415 -20.46 -9.43 26.31
N ASP A 416 -21.34 -8.63 25.71
CA ASP A 416 -22.08 -7.54 26.35
C ASP A 416 -23.26 -8.05 27.18
N VAL A 417 -23.74 -7.30 28.15
CA VAL A 417 -24.69 -7.78 29.16
C VAL A 417 -25.67 -6.68 29.50
N VAL A 418 -26.95 -7.03 29.70
CA VAL A 418 -27.98 -6.05 30.05
C VAL A 418 -27.66 -5.23 31.31
N PRO A 419 -28.14 -3.97 31.40
CA PRO A 419 -27.97 -3.14 32.59
C PRO A 419 -28.52 -3.79 33.88
N VAL A 420 -27.77 -3.68 34.98
CA VAL A 420 -28.18 -4.21 36.30
C VAL A 420 -29.11 -3.28 37.09
N ALA A 421 -29.24 -2.02 36.65
CA ALA A 421 -30.06 -1.02 37.31
C ALA A 421 -31.53 -1.49 37.37
N GLY A 422 -32.06 -1.64 38.59
CA GLY A 422 -33.42 -2.14 38.82
C GLY A 422 -33.55 -3.66 39.01
N GLN A 423 -32.46 -4.44 38.89
CA GLN A 423 -32.46 -5.88 39.13
C GLN A 423 -32.09 -6.22 40.59
N ASN A 424 -32.77 -7.21 41.17
CA ASN A 424 -32.59 -7.59 42.58
C ASN A 424 -31.55 -8.73 42.76
N TRP A 425 -30.27 -8.37 42.73
CA TRP A 425 -29.15 -9.29 42.93
C TRP A 425 -28.80 -9.46 44.43
N SER A 426 -28.56 -10.69 44.89
CA SER A 426 -28.12 -10.96 46.28
C SER A 426 -26.63 -10.73 46.55
N ARG A 427 -25.83 -10.63 45.48
CA ARG A 427 -24.37 -10.48 45.50
C ARG A 427 -23.98 -9.60 44.32
N ASP A 428 -22.72 -9.19 44.29
CA ASP A 428 -22.16 -8.48 43.15
C ASP A 428 -22.42 -9.27 41.84
N PRO A 429 -23.16 -8.70 40.87
CA PRO A 429 -23.48 -9.37 39.61
C PRO A 429 -22.28 -9.51 38.67
N PHE A 430 -21.23 -8.72 38.83
CA PHE A 430 -20.07 -8.71 37.91
C PHE A 430 -18.97 -9.69 38.31
N THR A 431 -19.01 -10.18 39.56
CA THR A 431 -18.09 -11.20 40.05
C THR A 431 -18.77 -12.57 40.03
N ALA A 432 -18.28 -13.49 39.18
CA ALA A 432 -18.77 -14.86 39.15
C ALA A 432 -18.47 -15.59 40.47
N TRP A 433 -19.44 -16.34 40.99
CA TRP A 433 -19.26 -17.15 42.21
C TRP A 433 -19.87 -18.53 42.06
N GLU A 434 -19.27 -19.50 42.74
CA GLU A 434 -19.74 -20.88 42.75
C GLU A 434 -20.55 -21.18 44.02
N SER A 435 -21.64 -21.93 43.85
CA SER A 435 -22.37 -22.54 44.98
C SER A 435 -23.12 -23.78 44.52
N GLU A 436 -23.14 -24.82 45.35
CA GLU A 436 -23.83 -26.08 45.05
C GLU A 436 -23.46 -26.68 43.67
N GLY A 437 -22.21 -26.47 43.23
CA GLY A 437 -21.72 -26.94 41.92
C GLY A 437 -22.27 -26.17 40.72
N ARG A 438 -22.81 -24.96 40.92
CA ARG A 438 -23.29 -24.05 39.87
C ARG A 438 -22.54 -22.71 39.94
N LEU A 439 -22.28 -22.13 38.77
CA LEU A 439 -21.74 -20.78 38.65
C LEU A 439 -22.88 -19.77 38.51
N TYR A 440 -22.81 -18.72 39.32
CA TYR A 440 -23.77 -17.64 39.36
C TYR A 440 -23.05 -16.32 39.06
N GLY A 441 -23.63 -15.51 38.18
CA GLY A 441 -23.12 -14.20 37.79
C GLY A 441 -23.94 -13.64 36.64
N ARG A 442 -23.75 -12.36 36.32
CA ARG A 442 -24.45 -11.73 35.19
C ARG A 442 -24.06 -12.42 33.88
N GLY A 443 -25.07 -12.83 33.10
CA GLY A 443 -24.88 -13.54 31.84
C GLY A 443 -24.55 -15.03 31.98
N SER A 444 -24.50 -15.60 33.19
CA SER A 444 -24.09 -17.02 33.38
C SER A 444 -25.09 -18.04 32.82
N ALA A 445 -26.37 -17.66 32.68
CA ALA A 445 -27.43 -18.48 32.07
C ALA A 445 -27.74 -18.07 30.61
N ASP A 446 -26.85 -17.26 30.04
CA ASP A 446 -26.89 -16.67 28.70
C ASP A 446 -25.56 -17.01 27.97
N MET A 447 -25.29 -16.46 26.78
CA MET A 447 -24.16 -16.81 25.93
C MET A 447 -22.78 -16.67 26.59
N LYS A 448 -22.66 -15.98 27.74
CA LYS A 448 -21.37 -15.78 28.43
C LYS A 448 -20.93 -17.07 29.10
N GLY A 449 -21.89 -17.88 29.55
CA GLY A 449 -21.61 -19.26 29.97
C GLY A 449 -21.07 -20.11 28.82
N PHE A 450 -21.61 -19.94 27.61
CA PHE A 450 -21.10 -20.61 26.41
C PHE A 450 -19.69 -20.11 26.04
N ALA A 451 -19.47 -18.80 26.00
CA ALA A 451 -18.18 -18.17 25.74
C ALA A 451 -17.10 -18.64 26.73
N ALA A 452 -17.40 -18.60 28.03
CA ALA A 452 -16.48 -19.08 29.07
C ALA A 452 -16.16 -20.57 28.89
N THR A 453 -17.14 -21.39 28.51
CA THR A 453 -16.94 -22.82 28.24
C THR A 453 -16.04 -23.03 27.03
N ALA A 454 -16.30 -22.34 25.91
CA ALA A 454 -15.49 -22.42 24.69
C ALA A 454 -14.04 -21.98 24.94
N LEU A 455 -13.84 -20.85 25.63
CA LEU A 455 -12.52 -20.33 25.97
C LEU A 455 -11.76 -21.25 26.94
N SER A 456 -12.44 -21.86 27.91
CA SER A 456 -11.81 -22.82 28.84
C SER A 456 -11.25 -24.06 28.13
N LYS A 457 -11.73 -24.36 26.92
CA LYS A 457 -11.32 -25.50 26.10
C LYS A 457 -10.22 -25.19 25.10
N VAL A 458 -9.80 -23.93 24.97
CA VAL A 458 -8.70 -23.55 24.09
C VAL A 458 -7.40 -24.34 24.34
N PRO A 459 -6.96 -24.60 25.60
CA PRO A 459 -5.79 -25.44 25.84
C PRO A 459 -5.97 -26.88 25.35
N ASP A 460 -7.15 -27.47 25.51
CA ASP A 460 -7.49 -28.80 25.03
C ASP A 460 -7.49 -28.85 23.48
N PHE A 461 -8.00 -27.80 22.83
CA PHE A 461 -8.00 -27.66 21.38
C PHE A 461 -6.58 -27.54 20.82
N LEU A 462 -5.72 -26.74 21.45
CA LEU A 462 -4.32 -26.56 21.04
C LEU A 462 -3.45 -27.80 21.29
N ALA A 463 -3.79 -28.61 22.30
CA ALA A 463 -3.13 -29.88 22.57
C ALA A 463 -3.53 -31.00 21.60
N THR A 464 -4.57 -30.78 20.79
CA THR A 464 -5.09 -31.74 19.82
C THR A 464 -4.58 -31.42 18.41
N ASP A 465 -4.20 -32.43 17.64
CA ASP A 465 -3.80 -32.28 16.23
C ASP A 465 -5.05 -32.13 15.33
N LEU A 466 -5.64 -30.93 15.32
CA LEU A 466 -6.88 -30.64 14.60
C LEU A 466 -6.68 -30.56 13.08
N GLU A 467 -7.36 -31.42 12.33
CA GLU A 467 -7.36 -31.39 10.85
C GLU A 467 -8.10 -30.17 10.26
N LYS A 468 -9.00 -29.55 11.04
CA LYS A 468 -9.78 -28.36 10.68
C LYS A 468 -9.89 -27.39 11.87
N PRO A 469 -9.90 -26.07 11.66
CA PRO A 469 -9.88 -25.11 12.76
C PRO A 469 -11.22 -25.01 13.50
N ILE A 470 -11.14 -24.56 14.75
CA ILE A 470 -12.27 -24.06 15.53
C ILE A 470 -12.14 -22.54 15.56
N HIS A 471 -13.17 -21.84 15.11
CA HIS A 471 -13.24 -20.38 15.13
C HIS A 471 -14.05 -19.95 16.34
N ILE A 472 -13.48 -19.08 17.18
CA ILE A 472 -14.20 -18.47 18.30
C ILE A 472 -14.64 -17.08 17.85
N ALA A 473 -15.96 -16.89 17.75
CA ALA A 473 -16.60 -15.65 17.32
C ALA A 473 -17.23 -14.99 18.56
N LEU A 474 -16.64 -13.88 19.01
CA LEU A 474 -17.14 -13.13 20.16
C LEU A 474 -17.65 -11.76 19.71
N SER A 475 -18.97 -11.60 19.64
CA SER A 475 -19.63 -10.35 19.26
C SER A 475 -19.87 -9.43 20.47
N TYR A 476 -20.08 -8.14 20.18
CA TYR A 476 -20.49 -7.13 21.15
C TYR A 476 -21.81 -6.49 20.68
N ASP A 477 -22.51 -5.89 21.63
CA ASP A 477 -23.77 -5.15 21.44
C ASP A 477 -24.92 -6.00 20.87
N GLU A 478 -24.94 -7.30 21.21
CA GLU A 478 -26.03 -8.21 20.84
C GLU A 478 -27.32 -7.88 21.60
N GLU A 479 -27.20 -7.50 22.87
CA GLU A 479 -28.34 -7.28 23.78
C GLU A 479 -29.23 -6.10 23.37
N ILE A 480 -28.73 -5.21 22.50
CA ILE A 480 -29.42 -4.00 22.07
C ILE A 480 -29.70 -4.01 20.56
N GLY A 481 -28.71 -4.37 19.73
CA GLY A 481 -28.86 -4.22 18.27
C GLY A 481 -28.16 -5.25 17.39
N CYS A 482 -27.35 -6.15 17.95
CA CYS A 482 -26.57 -7.17 17.21
C CYS A 482 -25.61 -6.56 16.18
N PHE A 483 -25.16 -5.32 16.41
CA PHE A 483 -24.33 -4.58 15.45
C PHE A 483 -22.94 -5.19 15.27
N GLY A 484 -22.38 -5.79 16.32
CA GLY A 484 -21.05 -6.41 16.26
C GLY A 484 -21.00 -7.71 15.46
N ALA A 485 -22.13 -8.41 15.27
CA ALA A 485 -22.14 -9.73 14.63
C ALA A 485 -21.94 -9.68 13.10
N ALA A 486 -22.58 -8.74 12.39
CA ALA A 486 -22.45 -8.63 10.93
C ALA A 486 -21.00 -8.37 10.43
N PRO A 487 -20.26 -7.38 10.96
CA PRO A 487 -18.86 -7.17 10.57
C PRO A 487 -17.96 -8.32 11.03
N LEU A 488 -18.24 -8.94 12.19
CA LEU A 488 -17.51 -10.11 12.68
C LEU A 488 -17.64 -11.29 11.71
N VAL A 489 -18.86 -11.60 11.24
CA VAL A 489 -19.09 -12.66 10.25
C VAL A 489 -18.41 -12.34 8.92
N SER A 490 -18.45 -11.08 8.49
CA SER A 490 -17.77 -10.63 7.25
C SER A 490 -16.26 -10.80 7.34
N ASP A 491 -15.62 -10.39 8.45
CA ASP A 491 -14.18 -10.57 8.68
C ASP A 491 -13.81 -12.06 8.85
N LEU A 492 -14.66 -12.84 9.52
CA LEU A 492 -14.47 -14.28 9.68
C LEU A 492 -14.49 -15.01 8.33
N LEU A 493 -15.38 -14.62 7.43
CA LEU A 493 -15.48 -15.19 6.07
C LEU A 493 -14.40 -14.65 5.12
N ALA A 494 -13.78 -13.50 5.42
CA ALA A 494 -12.65 -12.97 4.66
C ALA A 494 -11.32 -13.68 4.96
N LYS A 495 -11.25 -14.49 6.04
CA LYS A 495 -10.05 -15.22 6.46
C LYS A 495 -10.09 -16.69 6.01
N GLU A 496 -8.93 -17.22 5.64
CA GLU A 496 -8.77 -18.63 5.25
C GLU A 496 -8.18 -19.49 6.39
N PRO A 497 -8.66 -20.72 6.61
CA PRO A 497 -9.77 -21.36 5.90
C PRO A 497 -11.13 -20.86 6.38
N GLN A 498 -12.09 -20.65 5.47
CA GLN A 498 -13.45 -20.24 5.84
C GLN A 498 -14.16 -21.34 6.65
N PRO A 499 -14.94 -21.01 7.70
CA PRO A 499 -15.65 -22.01 8.50
C PRO A 499 -16.73 -22.76 7.73
N SER A 500 -16.92 -24.06 8.01
CA SER A 500 -17.94 -24.90 7.38
C SER A 500 -19.36 -24.61 7.86
N PHE A 501 -19.54 -24.33 9.15
CA PHE A 501 -20.83 -24.07 9.79
C PHE A 501 -20.64 -23.36 11.14
N ALA A 502 -21.71 -22.77 11.67
CA ALA A 502 -21.71 -22.02 12.92
C ALA A 502 -22.67 -22.60 13.98
N ILE A 503 -22.24 -22.59 15.24
CA ILE A 503 -23.03 -22.89 16.43
C ILE A 503 -23.15 -21.59 17.23
N VAL A 504 -24.37 -21.09 17.36
CA VAL A 504 -24.69 -19.88 18.13
C VAL A 504 -25.12 -20.31 19.54
N GLY A 505 -24.32 -19.95 20.53
CA GLY A 505 -24.39 -20.43 21.92
C GLY A 505 -25.52 -19.93 22.81
N GLU A 506 -26.66 -19.52 22.25
CA GLU A 506 -27.82 -18.99 22.99
C GLU A 506 -28.48 -20.04 23.89
N PRO A 507 -29.15 -19.63 24.99
CA PRO A 507 -29.65 -20.54 26.01
C PRO A 507 -30.89 -21.31 25.56
N THR A 508 -30.67 -22.48 24.96
CA THR A 508 -31.71 -23.39 24.45
C THR A 508 -31.88 -24.65 25.28
N ASN A 509 -31.28 -24.71 26.48
CA ASN A 509 -31.11 -25.94 27.28
C ASN A 509 -30.42 -27.07 26.48
N MET A 510 -29.44 -26.71 25.64
CA MET A 510 -28.76 -27.62 24.71
C MET A 510 -29.70 -28.29 23.69
N LYS A 511 -30.87 -27.69 23.41
CA LYS A 511 -31.76 -28.12 22.32
C LYS A 511 -31.31 -27.52 21.00
N VAL A 512 -31.50 -28.27 19.91
CA VAL A 512 -31.09 -27.85 18.58
C VAL A 512 -32.20 -27.01 17.97
N VAL A 513 -31.99 -25.70 17.93
CA VAL A 513 -32.96 -24.73 17.40
C VAL A 513 -32.55 -24.36 15.99
N THR A 514 -33.42 -24.67 15.03
CA THR A 514 -33.17 -24.49 13.58
C THR A 514 -33.87 -23.27 13.01
N GLY A 515 -34.63 -22.54 13.82
CA GLY A 515 -35.25 -21.30 13.39
C GLY A 515 -35.54 -20.34 14.53
N HIS A 516 -35.39 -19.05 14.25
CA HIS A 516 -35.74 -17.98 15.17
C HIS A 516 -36.34 -16.78 14.42
N LYS A 517 -37.26 -16.05 15.07
CA LYS A 517 -37.81 -14.83 14.48
C LYS A 517 -36.75 -13.73 14.39
N GLY A 518 -36.83 -12.91 13.34
CA GLY A 518 -36.03 -11.69 13.21
C GLY A 518 -36.63 -10.53 14.02
N ILE A 519 -35.90 -9.43 14.13
CA ILE A 519 -36.38 -8.19 14.74
C ILE A 519 -36.07 -7.00 13.84
N ALA A 520 -36.99 -6.05 13.75
CA ALA A 520 -36.72 -4.70 13.26
C ALA A 520 -37.29 -3.67 14.23
N VAL A 521 -36.45 -2.76 14.71
CA VAL A 521 -36.83 -1.71 15.67
C VAL A 521 -36.56 -0.35 15.05
N PHE A 522 -37.51 0.57 15.14
CA PHE A 522 -37.35 1.95 14.70
C PHE A 522 -38.17 2.92 15.54
N LYS A 523 -37.75 4.17 15.60
CA LYS A 523 -38.41 5.27 16.32
C LYS A 523 -39.04 6.24 15.34
N THR A 524 -40.32 6.53 15.54
CA THR A 524 -41.05 7.52 14.73
C THR A 524 -41.19 8.82 15.52
N ARG A 525 -40.68 9.93 15.00
CA ARG A 525 -40.78 11.28 15.58
C ARG A 525 -41.67 12.16 14.71
N ILE A 526 -42.64 12.82 15.31
CA ILE A 526 -43.68 13.58 14.62
C ILE A 526 -43.72 15.01 15.12
N ARG A 527 -43.67 15.96 14.20
CA ARG A 527 -43.87 17.39 14.44
C ARG A 527 -45.20 17.84 13.83
N GLY A 528 -46.12 18.28 14.69
CA GLY A 528 -47.38 18.91 14.34
C GLY A 528 -47.33 20.44 14.43
N HIS A 529 -48.49 21.08 14.30
CA HIS A 529 -48.68 22.53 14.33
C HIS A 529 -49.62 22.91 15.51
N PRO A 530 -49.10 23.56 16.57
CA PRO A 530 -49.85 23.84 17.78
C PRO A 530 -50.83 25.01 17.61
N VAL A 531 -52.10 24.78 17.92
CA VAL A 531 -53.17 25.80 18.02
C VAL A 531 -54.05 25.50 19.23
N HIS A 532 -54.85 26.48 19.66
CA HIS A 532 -55.85 26.23 20.71
C HIS A 532 -56.82 25.11 20.28
N SER A 533 -57.17 24.20 21.18
CA SER A 533 -57.96 22.98 20.88
C SER A 533 -59.37 23.24 20.31
N SER A 534 -59.85 24.49 20.34
CA SER A 534 -61.09 24.93 19.67
C SER A 534 -60.92 25.32 18.20
N GLN A 535 -59.68 25.43 17.69
CA GLN A 535 -59.35 25.83 16.32
C GLN A 535 -58.69 24.68 15.53
N LEU A 536 -59.14 23.44 15.72
CA LEU A 536 -58.52 22.24 15.15
C LEU A 536 -58.35 22.29 13.62
N HIS A 537 -59.24 22.97 12.89
CA HIS A 537 -59.13 23.14 11.44
C HIS A 537 -57.91 23.96 10.99
N ARG A 538 -57.18 24.59 11.91
CA ARG A 538 -55.97 25.39 11.66
C ARG A 538 -54.71 24.78 12.26
N GLY A 539 -54.80 23.62 12.90
CA GLY A 539 -53.68 22.99 13.59
C GLY A 539 -53.56 21.51 13.29
N VAL A 540 -52.37 20.97 13.54
CA VAL A 540 -52.04 19.58 13.29
C VAL A 540 -51.59 18.96 14.60
N SER A 541 -52.29 17.95 15.07
CA SER A 541 -51.93 17.24 16.30
C SER A 541 -50.96 16.10 15.99
N ALA A 542 -49.73 16.18 16.50
CA ALA A 542 -48.73 15.13 16.38
C ALA A 542 -49.19 13.80 17.01
N ILE A 543 -50.00 13.85 18.08
CA ILE A 543 -50.60 12.66 18.69
C ILE A 543 -51.60 12.00 17.74
N SER A 544 -52.41 12.79 17.02
CA SER A 544 -53.40 12.25 16.09
C SER A 544 -52.74 11.59 14.87
N ALA A 545 -51.63 12.16 14.39
CA ALA A 545 -50.81 11.53 13.37
C ALA A 545 -50.15 10.23 13.89
N ALA A 546 -49.62 10.24 15.11
CA ALA A 546 -49.08 9.04 15.76
C ALA A 546 -50.14 7.92 15.86
N ALA A 547 -51.37 8.28 16.24
CA ALA A 547 -52.47 7.33 16.35
C ALA A 547 -52.80 6.65 15.01
N LYS A 548 -52.78 7.38 13.89
CA LYS A 548 -52.97 6.79 12.54
C LYS A 548 -51.89 5.76 12.23
N LEU A 549 -50.64 6.08 12.53
CA LEU A 549 -49.50 5.19 12.26
C LEU A 549 -49.50 3.96 13.17
N ILE A 550 -49.83 4.10 14.45
CA ILE A 550 -49.97 2.96 15.37
C ILE A 550 -51.15 2.07 14.97
N THR A 551 -52.28 2.68 14.57
CA THR A 551 -53.43 1.92 14.04
C THR A 551 -53.05 1.13 12.79
N TRP A 552 -52.18 1.67 11.93
CA TRP A 552 -51.66 0.93 10.78
C TRP A 552 -50.87 -0.30 11.21
N LEU A 553 -50.00 -0.19 12.22
CA LEU A 553 -49.26 -1.33 12.78
C LEU A 553 -50.21 -2.42 13.29
N ASP A 554 -51.21 -2.03 14.08
CA ASP A 554 -52.21 -2.95 14.64
C ASP A 554 -53.03 -3.64 13.54
N THR A 555 -53.40 -2.89 12.49
CA THR A 555 -54.13 -3.42 11.33
C THR A 555 -53.29 -4.46 10.59
N ARG A 556 -52.01 -4.16 10.33
CA ARG A 556 -51.10 -5.11 9.66
C ARG A 556 -50.86 -6.36 10.48
N THR A 557 -50.74 -6.24 11.81
CA THR A 557 -50.66 -7.40 12.69
C THR A 557 -51.93 -8.25 12.64
N ALA A 558 -53.12 -7.64 12.60
CA ALA A 558 -54.38 -8.37 12.46
C ALA A 558 -54.51 -9.08 11.11
N GLU A 559 -54.07 -8.45 10.02
CA GLU A 559 -54.01 -9.07 8.69
C GLU A 559 -53.03 -10.25 8.66
N ASN A 560 -51.83 -10.08 9.20
CA ASN A 560 -50.83 -11.15 9.33
C ASN A 560 -51.37 -12.32 10.15
N LYS A 561 -52.08 -12.04 11.24
CA LYS A 561 -52.74 -13.06 12.07
C LYS A 561 -53.80 -13.84 11.29
N ALA A 562 -54.59 -13.16 10.46
CA ALA A 562 -55.62 -13.80 9.65
C ALA A 562 -55.04 -14.65 8.50
N ALA A 563 -53.88 -14.26 7.99
CA ALA A 563 -53.14 -14.97 6.94
C ALA A 563 -52.13 -16.01 7.46
N ALA A 564 -52.08 -16.22 8.78
CA ALA A 564 -51.09 -17.09 9.40
C ALA A 564 -51.22 -18.55 8.95
N ASP A 565 -50.09 -19.16 8.61
CA ASP A 565 -50.02 -20.56 8.25
C ASP A 565 -50.19 -21.44 9.50
N PRO A 566 -51.18 -22.36 9.55
CA PRO A 566 -51.37 -23.28 10.67
C PRO A 566 -50.18 -24.23 10.91
N ASP A 567 -49.39 -24.52 9.87
CA ASP A 567 -48.25 -25.43 9.94
C ASP A 567 -46.93 -24.73 10.35
N CYS A 568 -46.98 -23.41 10.56
CA CYS A 568 -45.84 -22.62 11.02
C CYS A 568 -45.48 -22.98 12.48
N PRO A 569 -44.20 -23.30 12.77
CA PRO A 569 -43.81 -23.78 14.09
C PRO A 569 -43.66 -22.66 15.15
N PHE A 570 -43.72 -21.38 14.77
CA PHE A 570 -43.54 -20.25 15.67
C PHE A 570 -44.81 -19.91 16.45
N GLU A 571 -44.67 -19.41 17.68
CA GLU A 571 -45.78 -18.90 18.47
C GLU A 571 -45.55 -17.43 18.87
N PRO A 572 -46.24 -16.45 18.24
CA PRO A 572 -47.29 -16.60 17.23
C PRO A 572 -46.77 -16.96 15.82
N PRO A 573 -47.57 -17.64 14.97
CA PRO A 573 -47.17 -18.14 13.62
C PRO A 573 -47.22 -17.08 12.51
N TYR A 574 -46.97 -15.81 12.84
CA TYR A 574 -47.04 -14.68 11.91
C TYR A 574 -46.15 -13.52 12.38
N THR A 575 -45.79 -12.63 11.46
CA THR A 575 -45.05 -11.41 11.77
C THR A 575 -45.90 -10.44 12.57
N THR A 576 -45.38 -9.94 13.69
CA THR A 576 -46.08 -9.01 14.59
C THR A 576 -45.43 -7.64 14.54
N LEU A 577 -46.25 -6.61 14.38
CA LEU A 577 -45.86 -5.20 14.48
C LEU A 577 -46.50 -4.62 15.74
N HIS A 578 -45.71 -3.93 16.56
CA HIS A 578 -46.15 -3.42 17.86
C HIS A 578 -45.48 -2.09 18.20
N SER A 579 -46.18 -1.23 18.94
CA SER A 579 -45.60 -0.03 19.56
C SER A 579 -45.80 -0.07 21.07
N GLY A 580 -44.69 -0.19 21.81
CA GLY A 580 -44.71 -0.34 23.27
C GLY A 580 -44.52 0.96 24.05
N VAL A 581 -44.06 2.02 23.38
CA VAL A 581 -43.70 3.31 24.01
C VAL A 581 -44.19 4.45 23.14
N ILE A 582 -44.97 5.37 23.70
CA ILE A 582 -45.39 6.63 23.07
C ILE A 582 -45.27 7.79 24.06
N LYS A 583 -44.78 8.95 23.59
CA LYS A 583 -44.65 10.19 24.36
C LYS A 583 -45.04 11.38 23.48
N GLY A 584 -45.97 12.22 23.91
CA GLY A 584 -46.34 13.42 23.14
C GLY A 584 -47.39 14.30 23.81
N GLY A 585 -47.47 15.56 23.36
CA GLY A 585 -48.37 16.59 23.91
C GLY A 585 -47.82 17.35 25.11
N GLN A 586 -48.37 18.55 25.36
CA GLN A 586 -47.98 19.41 26.48
C GLN A 586 -49.17 19.78 27.37
N ALA A 587 -50.33 20.10 26.78
CA ALA A 587 -51.55 20.46 27.50
C ALA A 587 -52.79 20.07 26.69
N HIS A 588 -53.90 19.77 27.37
CA HIS A 588 -55.15 19.32 26.74
C HIS A 588 -55.85 20.39 25.89
N ASN A 589 -55.57 21.68 26.13
CA ASN A 589 -56.17 22.81 25.43
C ASN A 589 -55.36 23.31 24.23
N ILE A 590 -54.32 22.58 23.80
CA ILE A 590 -53.49 22.89 22.63
C ILE A 590 -53.28 21.61 21.82
N THR A 591 -53.27 21.68 20.49
CA THR A 591 -52.87 20.54 19.65
C THR A 591 -51.40 20.18 19.89
N ALA A 592 -51.09 18.89 19.98
CA ALA A 592 -49.74 18.44 20.30
C ALA A 592 -48.74 18.82 19.20
N GLN A 593 -47.71 19.60 19.54
CA GLN A 593 -46.63 19.94 18.61
C GLN A 593 -45.67 18.78 18.38
N HIS A 594 -45.44 17.93 19.38
CA HIS A 594 -44.48 16.83 19.31
C HIS A 594 -45.10 15.53 19.81
N CYS A 595 -44.77 14.43 19.13
CA CYS A 595 -45.06 13.07 19.56
C CYS A 595 -43.95 12.13 19.04
N GLU A 596 -43.51 11.17 19.84
CA GLU A 596 -42.59 10.12 19.45
C GLU A 596 -43.08 8.76 19.94
N PHE A 597 -42.80 7.69 19.20
CA PHE A 597 -43.04 6.32 19.63
C PHE A 597 -42.03 5.34 19.02
N ALA A 598 -41.85 4.18 19.67
CA ALA A 598 -40.95 3.12 19.20
C ALA A 598 -41.76 1.93 18.67
N THR A 599 -41.36 1.43 17.50
CA THR A 599 -41.97 0.28 16.83
C THR A 599 -41.03 -0.92 16.92
N ASP A 600 -41.57 -2.07 17.31
CA ASP A 600 -40.92 -3.39 17.32
C ASP A 600 -41.67 -4.29 16.35
N ILE A 601 -40.94 -4.84 15.38
CA ILE A 601 -41.45 -5.84 14.43
C ILE A 601 -40.72 -7.15 14.67
N ARG A 602 -41.46 -8.22 14.99
CA ARG A 602 -40.94 -9.60 15.06
C ARG A 602 -41.27 -10.34 13.78
N LEU A 603 -40.25 -10.58 12.98
CA LEU A 603 -40.34 -11.09 11.61
C LEU A 603 -40.30 -12.62 11.62
N LEU A 604 -41.18 -13.27 10.87
CA LEU A 604 -40.96 -14.66 10.51
C LEU A 604 -39.68 -14.79 9.66
N PRO A 605 -38.97 -15.93 9.74
CA PRO A 605 -37.85 -16.19 8.84
C PRO A 605 -38.32 -16.13 7.37
N GLY A 606 -37.57 -15.39 6.54
CA GLY A 606 -37.93 -15.11 5.13
C GLY A 606 -38.72 -13.82 4.89
N ASP A 607 -39.31 -13.21 5.94
CA ASP A 607 -39.94 -11.89 5.80
C ASP A 607 -38.90 -10.78 5.70
N SER A 608 -39.16 -9.82 4.82
CA SER A 608 -38.28 -8.66 4.62
C SER A 608 -38.65 -7.52 5.56
N ALA A 609 -37.76 -7.17 6.49
CA ALA A 609 -37.89 -5.95 7.29
C ALA A 609 -37.98 -4.70 6.41
N LYS A 610 -37.19 -4.66 5.34
CA LYS A 610 -37.20 -3.57 4.38
C LYS A 610 -38.59 -3.41 3.77
N ALA A 611 -39.26 -4.49 3.39
CA ALA A 611 -40.62 -4.41 2.84
C ALA A 611 -41.63 -3.83 3.84
N TRP A 612 -41.52 -4.20 5.12
CA TRP A 612 -42.36 -3.63 6.18
C TRP A 612 -42.09 -2.15 6.43
N ILE A 613 -40.82 -1.75 6.46
CA ILE A 613 -40.40 -0.35 6.59
C ILE A 613 -40.84 0.47 5.38
N ASP A 614 -40.62 -0.03 4.15
CA ASP A 614 -41.04 0.63 2.92
C ASP A 614 -42.56 0.81 2.88
N ALA A 615 -43.32 -0.21 3.31
CA ALA A 615 -44.79 -0.13 3.40
C ALA A 615 -45.25 0.89 4.44
N TYR A 616 -44.55 0.99 5.58
CA TYR A 616 -44.80 1.99 6.62
C TYR A 616 -44.50 3.41 6.11
N GLN A 617 -43.36 3.60 5.44
CA GLN A 617 -42.95 4.85 4.81
C GLN A 617 -43.92 5.28 3.72
N THR A 618 -44.34 4.34 2.86
CA THR A 618 -45.34 4.56 1.82
C THR A 618 -46.68 4.99 2.42
N TYR A 619 -47.08 4.43 3.57
CA TYR A 619 -48.29 4.85 4.25
C TYR A 619 -48.18 6.26 4.84
N ILE A 620 -47.02 6.61 5.40
CA ILE A 620 -46.72 7.99 5.85
C ILE A 620 -46.87 8.96 4.68
N GLU A 621 -46.19 8.70 3.56
CA GLU A 621 -46.11 9.58 2.40
C GLU A 621 -47.44 9.74 1.68
N ASN A 622 -48.28 8.70 1.64
CA ASN A 622 -49.54 8.73 0.89
C ASN A 622 -50.76 9.12 1.72
N HIS A 623 -50.74 8.90 3.05
CA HIS A 623 -51.96 8.99 3.87
C HIS A 623 -51.86 9.83 5.13
N VAL A 624 -50.65 10.13 5.63
CA VAL A 624 -50.50 10.85 6.91
C VAL A 624 -49.84 12.21 6.70
N LEU A 625 -48.68 12.24 6.05
CA LEU A 625 -47.92 13.47 5.84
C LEU A 625 -48.64 14.49 4.93
N PRO A 626 -49.31 14.10 3.82
CA PRO A 626 -50.04 15.05 2.98
C PRO A 626 -51.14 15.81 3.74
N ASP A 627 -51.95 15.10 4.56
CA ASP A 627 -53.00 15.70 5.39
C ASP A 627 -52.42 16.74 6.38
N MET A 628 -51.22 16.49 6.89
CA MET A 628 -50.53 17.41 7.82
C MET A 628 -50.00 18.64 7.09
N LEU A 629 -49.44 18.46 5.89
CA LEU A 629 -48.85 19.53 5.08
C LEU A 629 -49.89 20.45 4.45
N GLU A 630 -51.12 19.97 4.21
CA GLU A 630 -52.23 20.81 3.73
C GLU A 630 -52.55 21.96 4.71
N ILE A 631 -52.39 21.71 6.01
CA ILE A 631 -52.67 22.70 7.07
C ILE A 631 -51.43 23.56 7.37
N SER A 632 -50.24 22.96 7.45
CA SER A 632 -49.00 23.66 7.80
C SER A 632 -47.76 23.00 7.19
N ALA A 633 -46.96 23.79 6.47
CA ALA A 633 -45.70 23.34 5.86
C ALA A 633 -44.61 22.95 6.87
N ASP A 634 -44.70 23.39 8.13
CA ASP A 634 -43.71 23.10 9.18
C ASP A 634 -43.87 21.70 9.83
N CYS A 635 -44.83 20.90 9.36
CA CYS A 635 -45.08 19.56 9.86
C CYS A 635 -44.10 18.54 9.27
N SER A 636 -43.68 17.57 10.07
CA SER A 636 -42.78 16.49 9.61
C SER A 636 -42.99 15.18 10.36
N ILE A 637 -42.62 14.08 9.71
CA ILE A 637 -42.54 12.73 10.29
C ILE A 637 -41.16 12.19 9.92
N ASP A 638 -40.40 11.76 10.93
CA ASP A 638 -39.05 11.22 10.81
C ASP A 638 -39.03 9.79 11.39
N VAL A 639 -38.38 8.86 10.69
CA VAL A 639 -38.27 7.45 11.08
C VAL A 639 -36.80 7.08 11.21
N GLU A 640 -36.39 6.81 12.45
CA GLU A 640 -35.02 6.50 12.84
C GLU A 640 -34.87 4.99 13.06
N HIS A 641 -34.00 4.32 12.31
CA HIS A 641 -33.77 2.88 12.47
C HIS A 641 -32.87 2.59 13.68
N LEU A 642 -33.30 1.70 14.57
CA LEU A 642 -32.61 1.40 15.82
C LEU A 642 -31.94 0.02 15.83
N ALA A 643 -32.56 -1.01 15.28
CA ALA A 643 -31.97 -2.35 15.22
C ALA A 643 -32.59 -3.18 14.09
N TYR A 644 -31.79 -4.05 13.47
CA TYR A 644 -32.28 -5.05 12.52
C TYR A 644 -31.48 -6.35 12.63
N VAL A 645 -32.17 -7.44 12.98
CA VAL A 645 -31.59 -8.79 12.97
C VAL A 645 -32.47 -9.69 12.11
N PRO A 646 -31.91 -10.35 11.08
CA PRO A 646 -32.64 -11.30 10.25
C PRO A 646 -33.06 -12.54 11.05
N GLY A 647 -34.16 -13.18 10.67
CA GLY A 647 -34.58 -14.46 11.25
C GLY A 647 -33.76 -15.62 10.71
N LEU A 648 -33.57 -16.67 11.53
CA LEU A 648 -32.97 -17.93 11.10
C LEU A 648 -34.05 -18.87 10.57
N SER A 649 -33.82 -19.43 9.39
CA SER A 649 -34.69 -20.39 8.72
C SER A 649 -34.12 -21.81 8.80
N GLU A 650 -35.00 -22.81 8.80
CA GLU A 650 -34.61 -24.23 8.72
C GLU A 650 -33.94 -24.52 7.36
N GLU A 651 -32.77 -25.15 7.38
CA GLU A 651 -32.00 -25.50 6.17
C GLU A 651 -32.29 -26.96 5.75
N PRO A 652 -32.78 -27.23 4.53
CA PRO A 652 -32.91 -28.60 4.02
C PRO A 652 -31.53 -29.30 4.00
N ASP A 653 -31.40 -30.41 4.72
CA ASP A 653 -30.15 -31.16 4.88
C ASP A 653 -28.98 -30.29 5.44
N GLY A 654 -29.31 -29.32 6.30
CA GLY A 654 -28.36 -28.38 6.90
C GLY A 654 -27.20 -29.08 7.62
N ARG A 655 -25.97 -28.64 7.32
CA ARG A 655 -24.76 -29.23 7.90
C ARG A 655 -24.64 -28.96 9.40
N ALA A 656 -24.92 -27.73 9.84
CA ALA A 656 -24.87 -27.34 11.25
C ALA A 656 -25.84 -28.16 12.09
N GLU A 657 -27.08 -28.29 11.62
CA GLU A 657 -28.09 -29.11 12.27
C GLU A 657 -27.65 -30.57 12.37
N THR A 658 -27.21 -31.16 11.25
CA THR A 658 -26.79 -32.57 11.20
C THR A 658 -25.67 -32.88 12.21
N GLU A 659 -24.63 -32.05 12.26
CA GLU A 659 -23.50 -32.27 13.16
C GLU A 659 -23.87 -32.01 14.62
N VAL A 660 -24.63 -30.96 14.93
CA VAL A 660 -25.00 -30.65 16.32
C VAL A 660 -26.02 -31.64 16.88
N ARG A 661 -26.95 -32.16 16.06
CA ARG A 661 -27.83 -33.27 16.47
C ARG A 661 -27.04 -34.54 16.77
N ARG A 662 -25.99 -34.83 15.99
CA ARG A 662 -25.09 -35.95 16.26
C ARG A 662 -24.36 -35.78 17.60
N LEU A 663 -23.96 -34.56 17.97
CA LEU A 663 -23.28 -34.26 19.24
C LEU A 663 -24.22 -34.26 20.44
N THR A 664 -25.43 -33.73 20.31
CA THR A 664 -26.39 -33.56 21.41
C THR A 664 -27.35 -34.74 21.59
N GLY A 665 -27.58 -35.52 20.53
CA GLY A 665 -28.59 -36.58 20.47
C GLY A 665 -30.04 -36.08 20.36
N ASP A 666 -30.25 -34.77 20.17
CA ASP A 666 -31.58 -34.17 20.07
C ASP A 666 -32.18 -34.35 18.66
N ASN A 667 -33.34 -34.99 18.59
CA ASN A 667 -34.08 -35.23 17.33
C ASN A 667 -35.42 -34.46 17.27
N GLY A 668 -35.63 -33.50 18.17
CA GLY A 668 -36.82 -32.65 18.18
C GLY A 668 -36.72 -31.47 17.20
N ARG A 669 -37.87 -31.00 16.72
CA ARG A 669 -37.98 -29.76 15.94
C ARG A 669 -38.27 -28.61 16.89
N HIS A 670 -37.32 -27.69 17.06
CA HIS A 670 -37.43 -26.57 17.99
C HIS A 670 -37.18 -25.25 17.26
N VAL A 671 -38.02 -24.25 17.56
CA VAL A 671 -37.85 -22.87 17.10
C VAL A 671 -38.00 -21.92 18.28
N VAL A 672 -37.41 -20.73 18.20
CA VAL A 672 -37.51 -19.70 19.24
C VAL A 672 -38.04 -18.37 18.68
N VAL A 673 -38.59 -17.53 19.53
CA VAL A 673 -39.29 -16.31 19.09
C VAL A 673 -38.50 -15.02 19.34
N TYR A 674 -37.37 -15.14 20.03
CA TYR A 674 -36.37 -14.08 20.17
C TYR A 674 -35.39 -14.13 18.98
N ALA A 675 -34.76 -12.99 18.69
CA ALA A 675 -33.72 -12.92 17.66
C ALA A 675 -32.36 -13.26 18.26
N THR A 676 -31.45 -13.74 17.43
CA THR A 676 -30.06 -14.07 17.77
C THR A 676 -29.19 -13.72 16.57
N GLU A 677 -27.87 -13.71 16.73
CA GLU A 677 -26.94 -13.55 15.60
C GLU A 677 -27.01 -14.67 14.55
N GLY A 678 -27.72 -15.79 14.81
CA GLY A 678 -27.82 -16.93 13.90
C GLY A 678 -28.35 -16.59 12.51
N GLY A 679 -29.35 -15.72 12.40
CA GLY A 679 -29.84 -15.25 11.09
C GLY A 679 -28.78 -14.48 10.30
N ILE A 680 -27.84 -13.80 10.98
CA ILE A 680 -26.76 -13.06 10.35
C ILE A 680 -25.75 -14.03 9.74
N PHE A 681 -25.32 -15.05 10.48
CA PHE A 681 -24.45 -16.12 9.94
C PHE A 681 -25.10 -16.81 8.73
N GLN A 682 -26.39 -17.14 8.82
CA GLN A 682 -27.12 -17.75 7.71
C GLN A 682 -27.21 -16.85 6.48
N ASN A 683 -27.49 -15.56 6.64
CA ASN A 683 -27.53 -14.60 5.52
C ASN A 683 -26.18 -14.43 4.82
N HIS A 684 -25.06 -14.71 5.50
CA HIS A 684 -23.72 -14.73 4.91
C HIS A 684 -23.32 -16.11 4.35
N GLY A 685 -24.29 -17.02 4.20
CA GLY A 685 -24.09 -18.32 3.55
C GLY A 685 -23.37 -19.35 4.41
N LEU A 686 -23.39 -19.22 5.74
CA LEU A 686 -22.94 -20.26 6.66
C LEU A 686 -24.13 -21.09 7.16
N SER A 687 -24.02 -22.42 7.05
CA SER A 687 -24.98 -23.29 7.71
C SER A 687 -24.92 -23.04 9.21
N THR A 688 -26.06 -22.78 9.85
CA THR A 688 -26.10 -22.21 11.20
C THR A 688 -27.16 -22.87 12.06
N VAL A 689 -26.84 -23.11 13.33
CA VAL A 689 -27.79 -23.62 14.31
C VAL A 689 -27.61 -22.93 15.66
N VAL A 690 -28.70 -22.77 16.40
CA VAL A 690 -28.69 -22.17 17.73
C VAL A 690 -28.72 -23.29 18.77
N CYS A 691 -27.68 -23.37 19.60
CA CYS A 691 -27.54 -24.40 20.63
C CYS A 691 -26.57 -23.98 21.73
N GLY A 692 -27.09 -23.76 22.94
CA GLY A 692 -26.29 -23.35 24.09
C GLY A 692 -26.89 -23.71 25.45
N PRO A 693 -26.09 -23.64 26.52
CA PRO A 693 -26.49 -23.97 27.88
C PRO A 693 -27.35 -22.85 28.49
N GLY A 694 -28.23 -23.21 29.42
CA GLY A 694 -29.12 -22.27 30.09
C GLY A 694 -30.50 -22.20 29.43
N SER A 695 -31.42 -21.46 30.05
CA SER A 695 -32.78 -21.24 29.54
C SER A 695 -33.01 -19.76 29.37
N ILE A 696 -33.64 -19.36 28.26
CA ILE A 696 -34.09 -17.98 28.05
C ILE A 696 -34.98 -17.46 29.19
N ASP A 697 -35.70 -18.35 29.89
CA ASP A 697 -36.51 -17.99 31.08
C ASP A 697 -35.69 -17.42 32.24
N GLN A 698 -34.38 -17.70 32.28
CA GLN A 698 -33.44 -17.25 33.31
C GLN A 698 -32.51 -16.13 32.83
N ALA A 699 -32.37 -15.96 31.51
CA ALA A 699 -31.60 -14.87 30.93
C ALA A 699 -32.14 -13.52 31.45
N HIS A 700 -31.24 -12.56 31.67
CA HIS A 700 -31.54 -11.19 32.11
C HIS A 700 -32.19 -11.02 33.51
N GLN A 701 -32.17 -12.03 34.39
CA GLN A 701 -32.80 -11.97 35.73
C GLN A 701 -31.81 -12.12 36.91
N GLY A 702 -32.06 -11.38 38.00
CA GLY A 702 -31.20 -11.37 39.21
C GLY A 702 -31.56 -12.38 40.33
N LYS A 703 -32.76 -12.98 40.35
CA LYS A 703 -33.21 -14.04 41.30
C LYS A 703 -34.46 -14.79 40.80
N MET A 704 -34.45 -16.13 40.83
CA MET A 704 -35.67 -16.94 40.63
C MET A 704 -36.66 -16.74 41.78
N ASN A 705 -37.84 -16.17 41.50
CA ASN A 705 -38.93 -16.08 42.46
C ASN A 705 -39.99 -17.15 42.17
N LYS A 706 -40.16 -18.10 43.09
CA LYS A 706 -41.25 -19.08 43.07
C LYS A 706 -42.59 -18.37 43.28
N LYS A 707 -43.49 -18.52 42.29
CA LYS A 707 -44.95 -18.34 42.34
C LYS A 707 -45.53 -16.90 42.31
N THR A 708 -46.12 -16.58 41.16
CA THR A 708 -47.57 -16.31 40.96
C THR A 708 -48.20 -15.01 41.51
N LEU A 709 -48.88 -14.31 40.58
CA LEU A 709 -50.07 -13.44 40.69
C LEU A 709 -49.94 -11.94 41.06
N ILE A 710 -50.34 -11.11 40.08
CA ILE A 710 -51.38 -10.07 40.15
C ILE A 710 -51.10 -8.72 40.87
N PHE A 711 -51.27 -7.67 40.04
CA PHE A 711 -51.85 -6.34 40.30
C PHE A 711 -50.99 -5.18 40.83
N THR A 712 -51.16 -4.09 40.05
CA THR A 712 -51.18 -2.67 40.39
C THR A 712 -49.87 -1.90 40.31
N ALA A 713 -49.82 -1.15 39.22
CA ALA A 713 -48.96 -0.01 38.96
C ALA A 713 -49.09 1.11 40.00
N LEU A 714 -48.08 1.99 39.96
CA LEU A 714 -47.99 3.33 40.56
C LEU A 714 -47.91 3.40 42.09
N LEU A 715 -46.73 3.76 42.61
CA LEU A 715 -46.49 5.06 43.24
C LEU A 715 -45.00 5.26 43.58
N ALA A 716 -44.51 6.49 43.32
CA ALA A 716 -43.17 7.05 43.57
C ALA A 716 -42.08 6.57 42.58
N ALA A 717 -41.79 7.24 41.46
CA ALA A 717 -41.36 8.64 41.33
C ALA A 717 -40.35 9.05 42.42
N GLY A 718 -39.05 8.94 42.09
CA GLY A 718 -37.96 9.36 42.97
C GLY A 718 -36.56 9.04 42.42
N THR A 719 -36.19 9.70 41.32
CA THR A 719 -34.83 10.13 40.93
C THR A 719 -33.66 9.14 40.94
N GLY A 720 -33.10 8.90 39.75
CA GLY A 720 -31.74 8.38 39.56
C GLY A 720 -31.49 7.90 38.13
N ALA A 721 -31.23 8.84 37.22
CA ALA A 721 -30.68 8.50 35.90
C ALA A 721 -29.24 8.00 36.10
N ALA A 722 -28.94 6.78 35.67
CA ALA A 722 -27.57 6.30 35.51
C ALA A 722 -27.19 6.48 34.04
N ALA A 723 -26.14 7.26 33.79
CA ALA A 723 -25.60 7.58 32.46
C ALA A 723 -25.04 6.33 31.77
N GLN A 724 -25.27 6.21 30.45
CA GLN A 724 -24.52 5.29 29.59
C GLN A 724 -23.09 5.82 29.43
N ALA A 725 -22.11 4.93 29.35
CA ALA A 725 -20.72 5.31 29.15
C ALA A 725 -20.46 5.65 27.67
N GLU A 726 -19.94 6.84 27.38
CA GLU A 726 -19.78 7.32 25.99
C GLU A 726 -18.37 7.02 25.46
N THR A 727 -18.27 6.37 24.30
CA THR A 727 -16.99 6.06 23.65
C THR A 727 -16.76 6.97 22.44
N PHE A 728 -15.60 7.64 22.40
CA PHE A 728 -15.16 8.46 21.27
C PHE A 728 -14.09 7.72 20.44
N LYS A 729 -14.35 7.49 19.16
CA LYS A 729 -13.48 6.75 18.24
C LYS A 729 -12.88 7.69 17.21
N PHE A 730 -11.56 7.70 17.07
CA PHE A 730 -10.91 8.52 16.07
C PHE A 730 -9.73 7.85 15.36
N ALA A 731 -9.44 8.33 14.14
CA ALA A 731 -8.30 7.85 13.36
C ALA A 731 -7.39 8.97 12.84
N PHE A 732 -6.10 8.64 12.74
CA PHE A 732 -5.05 9.48 12.18
C PHE A 732 -4.30 8.74 11.07
N GLN A 733 -3.72 9.46 10.11
CA GLN A 733 -2.94 8.85 9.02
C GLN A 733 -1.63 8.19 9.51
N GLY A 734 -1.07 8.70 10.62
CA GLY A 734 0.11 8.16 11.27
C GLY A 734 -0.22 7.33 12.51
N SER A 735 0.80 6.71 13.09
CA SER A 735 0.71 5.92 14.33
C SER A 735 1.26 6.68 15.55
N LEU A 736 0.72 6.37 16.73
CA LEU A 736 1.38 6.65 18.00
C LEU A 736 2.35 5.48 18.24
N ASN A 737 3.65 5.71 18.10
CA ASN A 737 4.66 4.64 18.13
C ASN A 737 5.19 4.33 19.54
N GLY A 738 5.03 5.28 20.46
CA GLY A 738 5.42 5.11 21.85
C GLY A 738 4.74 6.13 22.75
N LEU A 739 4.72 5.84 24.05
CA LEU A 739 4.04 6.64 25.07
C LEU A 739 4.98 7.53 25.90
N ASP A 740 6.28 7.52 25.59
CA ASP A 740 7.26 8.39 26.23
C ASP A 740 7.09 9.82 25.68
N PRO A 741 6.70 10.80 26.51
CA PRO A 741 6.43 12.17 26.06
C PRO A 741 7.63 12.89 25.46
N TYR A 742 8.84 12.39 25.68
CA TYR A 742 10.08 13.04 25.27
C TYR A 742 10.74 12.41 24.04
N SER A 743 10.11 11.38 23.46
CA SER A 743 10.65 10.58 22.36
C SER A 743 10.60 11.25 20.99
N LEU A 744 9.54 12.02 20.71
CA LEU A 744 9.29 12.60 19.37
C LEU A 744 8.56 13.94 19.47
N ASN A 745 9.14 14.99 18.87
CA ASN A 745 8.57 16.33 18.79
C ASN A 745 7.63 16.46 17.57
N GLU A 746 6.51 15.74 17.63
CA GLU A 746 5.46 15.76 16.60
C GLU A 746 4.13 16.18 17.22
N THR A 747 3.44 17.15 16.60
CA THR A 747 2.17 17.69 17.08
C THR A 747 1.15 16.61 17.44
N PHE A 748 0.94 15.61 16.57
CA PHE A 748 -0.03 14.55 16.83
C PHE A 748 0.34 13.72 18.07
N THR A 749 1.61 13.31 18.16
CA THR A 749 2.13 12.54 19.28
C THR A 749 1.97 13.32 20.59
N LEU A 750 2.43 14.58 20.63
CA LEU A 750 2.34 15.41 21.84
C LEU A 750 0.90 15.75 22.20
N SER A 751 0.02 16.02 21.24
CA SER A 751 -1.40 16.27 21.50
C SER A 751 -2.12 15.02 22.03
N SER A 752 -1.77 13.83 21.52
CA SER A 752 -2.35 12.57 22.02
C SER A 752 -1.90 12.31 23.46
N LEU A 753 -0.60 12.43 23.73
CA LEU A 753 -0.02 12.26 25.06
C LEU A 753 -0.46 13.33 26.05
N GLY A 754 -0.77 14.54 25.60
CA GLY A 754 -1.30 15.63 26.43
C GLY A 754 -2.68 15.38 27.03
N ASN A 755 -3.37 14.30 26.63
CA ASN A 755 -4.57 13.83 27.32
C ASN A 755 -4.25 12.98 28.56
N ALA A 756 -3.04 12.42 28.63
CA ALA A 756 -2.56 11.59 29.74
C ALA A 756 -1.55 12.30 30.63
N TYR A 757 -0.68 13.12 30.05
CA TYR A 757 0.30 13.92 30.76
C TYR A 757 -0.07 15.41 30.72
N GLU A 758 0.37 16.16 31.73
CA GLU A 758 0.15 17.60 31.80
C GLU A 758 1.48 18.33 32.04
N GLY A 759 1.56 19.56 31.53
CA GLY A 759 2.66 20.48 31.81
C GLY A 759 2.36 21.38 33.02
N LEU A 760 3.34 22.19 33.40
CA LEU A 760 3.15 23.23 34.43
C LEU A 760 2.09 24.26 34.00
N THR A 761 2.01 24.51 32.70
CA THR A 761 1.01 25.35 32.04
C THR A 761 0.26 24.52 31.00
N ARG A 762 -0.87 25.02 30.51
CA ARG A 762 -1.59 24.46 29.36
C ARG A 762 -2.11 25.54 28.43
N ARG A 763 -2.62 25.15 27.26
CA ARG A 763 -3.29 26.06 26.31
C ARG A 763 -4.80 25.94 26.44
N GLY A 764 -5.48 27.08 26.53
CA GLY A 764 -6.93 27.18 26.44
C GLY A 764 -7.44 26.99 25.01
N ALA A 765 -8.78 26.98 24.85
CA ALA A 765 -9.42 26.86 23.53
C ALA A 765 -9.10 28.04 22.58
N ASP A 766 -8.70 29.18 23.14
CA ASP A 766 -8.24 30.38 22.42
C ASP A 766 -6.71 30.42 22.24
N LEU A 767 -6.00 29.34 22.61
CA LEU A 767 -4.55 29.20 22.63
C LEU A 767 -3.83 30.13 23.64
N ALA A 768 -4.56 30.78 24.56
CA ALA A 768 -3.95 31.50 25.67
C ALA A 768 -3.29 30.52 26.65
N ILE A 769 -2.24 30.98 27.33
CA ILE A 769 -1.59 30.18 28.37
C ILE A 769 -2.42 30.28 29.65
N GLU A 770 -2.75 29.12 30.19
CA GLU A 770 -3.51 28.96 31.42
C GLU A 770 -2.69 28.18 32.47
N PRO A 771 -2.94 28.42 33.76
CA PRO A 771 -2.48 27.55 34.84
C PRO A 771 -2.91 26.08 34.63
N ALA A 772 -2.00 25.15 34.93
CA ALA A 772 -2.28 23.71 34.92
C ALA A 772 -1.78 23.09 36.24
N LEU A 773 -0.68 22.32 36.18
CA LEU A 773 0.00 21.78 37.38
C LEU A 773 0.62 22.88 38.24
N ALA A 774 0.98 24.03 37.65
CA ALA A 774 1.26 25.25 38.41
C ALA A 774 0.01 26.12 38.48
N GLU A 775 -0.38 26.55 39.68
CA GLU A 775 -1.54 27.42 39.92
C GLU A 775 -1.25 28.87 39.50
N ARG A 776 0.01 29.29 39.62
CA ARG A 776 0.51 30.61 39.25
C ARG A 776 2.04 30.61 39.16
N TRP A 777 2.58 31.64 38.53
CA TRP A 777 4.03 31.88 38.46
C TRP A 777 4.35 33.36 38.54
N GLU A 778 5.59 33.67 38.93
CA GLU A 778 6.10 35.03 39.09
C GLU A 778 7.51 35.14 38.49
N ILE A 779 7.80 36.24 37.80
CA ILE A 779 9.16 36.60 37.39
C ILE A 779 9.77 37.39 38.55
N ILE A 780 10.59 36.72 39.38
CA ILE A 780 11.21 37.31 40.57
C ILE A 780 12.35 38.24 40.18
N GLU A 781 13.13 37.82 39.18
CA GLU A 781 14.21 38.58 38.55
C GLU A 781 14.13 38.33 37.04
N PRO A 782 14.73 39.18 36.16
CA PRO A 782 14.65 38.99 34.71
C PRO A 782 15.02 37.57 34.23
N ASN A 783 15.89 36.88 34.97
CA ASN A 783 16.36 35.52 34.73
C ASN A 783 15.90 34.49 35.78
N ARG A 784 14.96 34.82 36.68
CA ARG A 784 14.46 33.91 37.73
C ARG A 784 12.94 33.86 37.73
N TRP A 785 12.40 32.69 37.45
CA TRP A 785 10.97 32.40 37.49
C TRP A 785 10.64 31.51 38.68
N ARG A 786 9.58 31.83 39.42
CA ARG A 786 9.04 31.00 40.50
C ARG A 786 7.69 30.44 40.11
N PHE A 787 7.52 29.13 40.21
CA PHE A 787 6.25 28.44 39.98
C PHE A 787 5.71 27.86 41.28
N TYR A 788 4.41 28.08 41.51
CA TYR A 788 3.69 27.55 42.67
C TYR A 788 2.81 26.40 42.19
N LEU A 789 3.14 25.19 42.65
CA LEU A 789 2.53 23.94 42.21
C LEU A 789 1.20 23.67 42.92
N ARG A 790 0.28 23.05 42.20
CA ARG A 790 -1.04 22.66 42.70
C ARG A 790 -0.92 21.54 43.72
N LYS A 791 -1.62 21.68 44.83
CA LYS A 791 -1.65 20.69 45.92
C LYS A 791 -2.71 19.62 45.68
N GLY A 792 -2.42 18.40 46.11
CA GLY A 792 -3.38 17.29 46.06
C GLY A 792 -3.59 16.69 44.66
N VAL A 793 -2.73 17.03 43.70
CA VAL A 793 -2.71 16.37 42.39
C VAL A 793 -2.10 14.99 42.54
N LYS A 794 -2.73 14.01 41.90
CA LYS A 794 -2.28 12.62 41.88
C LYS A 794 -1.89 12.21 40.46
N PHE A 795 -0.82 11.43 40.37
CA PHE A 795 -0.53 10.64 39.16
C PHE A 795 -1.55 9.50 39.02
N HIS A 796 -1.64 8.92 37.82
CA HIS A 796 -2.60 7.87 37.51
C HIS A 796 -2.42 6.60 38.37
N ASN A 797 -1.22 6.33 38.87
CA ASN A 797 -0.92 5.25 39.83
C ASN A 797 -1.28 5.60 41.30
N GLY A 798 -1.65 6.86 41.59
CA GLY A 798 -1.99 7.34 42.93
C GLY A 798 -0.88 8.07 43.70
N ASN A 799 0.32 8.17 43.12
CA ASN A 799 1.43 8.93 43.71
C ASN A 799 1.13 10.43 43.76
N ASP A 800 1.70 11.13 44.75
CA ASP A 800 1.58 12.58 44.88
C ASP A 800 2.47 13.31 43.88
N PHE A 801 1.94 14.35 43.24
CA PHE A 801 2.74 15.28 42.44
C PHE A 801 3.45 16.32 43.31
N THR A 802 4.77 16.47 43.13
CA THR A 802 5.62 17.36 43.92
C THR A 802 6.65 18.10 43.06
N ALA A 803 7.38 19.05 43.68
CA ALA A 803 8.49 19.76 43.05
C ALA A 803 9.66 18.83 42.64
N GLU A 804 9.80 17.65 43.26
CA GLU A 804 10.82 16.68 42.85
C GLU A 804 10.53 16.08 41.47
N ASP A 805 9.25 15.87 41.13
CA ASP A 805 8.82 15.37 39.83
C ASP A 805 9.10 16.38 38.72
N VAL A 806 8.96 17.68 39.02
CA VAL A 806 9.32 18.77 38.12
C VAL A 806 10.82 18.76 37.85
N ALA A 807 11.64 18.74 38.90
CA ALA A 807 13.10 18.70 38.74
C ALA A 807 13.57 17.46 37.97
N PHE A 808 12.99 16.29 38.28
CA PHE A 808 13.24 15.04 37.55
C PHE A 808 12.90 15.16 36.06
N SER A 809 11.72 15.70 35.76
CA SER A 809 11.24 15.90 34.39
C SER A 809 12.14 16.86 33.60
N VAL A 810 12.66 17.91 34.24
CA VAL A 810 13.62 18.86 33.63
C VAL A 810 14.93 18.17 33.27
N ASP A 811 15.45 17.28 34.12
CA ASP A 811 16.66 16.52 33.80
C ASP A 811 16.40 15.52 32.68
N ARG A 812 15.23 14.88 32.69
CA ARG A 812 14.86 13.87 31.69
C ARG A 812 14.60 14.49 30.30
N VAL A 813 13.90 15.62 30.19
CA VAL A 813 13.65 16.29 28.89
C VAL A 813 14.93 16.83 28.24
N ARG A 814 15.95 17.14 29.05
CA ARG A 814 17.28 17.59 28.57
C ARG A 814 18.25 16.44 28.32
N SER A 815 17.85 15.19 28.60
CA SER A 815 18.74 14.04 28.49
C SER A 815 19.00 13.65 27.04
N GLU A 816 20.12 12.95 26.82
CA GLU A 816 20.48 12.39 25.53
C GLU A 816 19.40 11.42 25.04
N GLY A 817 18.90 11.63 23.81
CA GLY A 817 17.82 10.86 23.20
C GLY A 817 16.46 11.55 23.24
N SER A 818 16.29 12.63 24.00
CA SER A 818 15.08 13.45 23.93
C SER A 818 15.04 14.32 22.67
N ASP A 819 13.88 14.35 22.01
CA ASP A 819 13.60 15.25 20.89
C ASP A 819 12.99 16.61 21.35
N LEU A 820 12.79 16.77 22.66
CA LEU A 820 12.16 17.94 23.31
C LEU A 820 13.16 18.79 24.12
N THR A 821 14.46 18.62 23.89
CA THR A 821 15.53 19.33 24.63
C THR A 821 15.41 20.85 24.62
N THR A 822 14.74 21.44 23.62
CA THR A 822 14.55 22.90 23.50
C THR A 822 13.44 23.45 24.41
N ARG A 823 12.61 22.59 25.02
CA ARG A 823 11.49 23.01 25.89
C ARG A 823 11.96 23.64 27.19
N VAL A 824 13.12 23.19 27.69
CA VAL A 824 13.79 23.78 28.86
C VAL A 824 15.21 24.14 28.47
N PRO A 825 15.61 25.42 28.54
CA PRO A 825 16.95 25.84 28.18
C PRO A 825 18.04 25.03 28.91
N ALA A 826 19.11 24.68 28.20
CA ALA A 826 20.21 23.90 28.76
C ALA A 826 20.88 24.58 29.96
N ASP A 827 20.84 25.91 30.02
CA ASP A 827 21.40 26.73 31.10
C ASP A 827 20.42 26.96 32.27
N ALA A 828 19.16 26.51 32.16
CA ALA A 828 18.17 26.62 33.21
C ALA A 828 18.52 25.72 34.41
N LYS A 829 18.66 26.32 35.59
CA LYS A 829 18.82 25.60 36.86
C LYS A 829 17.50 25.54 37.60
N VAL A 830 17.17 24.37 38.12
CA VAL A 830 15.97 24.13 38.92
C VAL A 830 16.34 24.12 40.40
N GLU A 831 15.73 25.00 41.18
CA GLU A 831 15.91 25.11 42.63
C GLU A 831 14.59 24.79 43.32
N ILE A 832 14.53 23.69 44.07
CA ILE A 832 13.35 23.33 44.88
C ILE A 832 13.36 24.20 46.13
N VAL A 833 12.33 25.04 46.28
CA VAL A 833 12.15 25.91 47.46
C VAL A 833 11.43 25.14 48.57
N ASP A 834 10.37 24.42 48.19
CA ASP A 834 9.62 23.46 49.02
C ASP A 834 8.88 22.46 48.11
N ASP A 835 8.14 21.51 48.69
CA ASP A 835 7.43 20.44 47.97
C ASP A 835 6.49 20.94 46.87
N HIS A 836 6.04 22.19 46.92
CA HIS A 836 5.10 22.78 45.97
C HIS A 836 5.57 24.12 45.41
N THR A 837 6.88 24.42 45.49
CA THR A 837 7.44 25.66 44.97
C THR A 837 8.79 25.39 44.32
N VAL A 838 8.92 25.78 43.05
CA VAL A 838 10.13 25.54 42.26
C VAL A 838 10.56 26.80 41.53
N ASP A 839 11.86 27.11 41.61
CA ASP A 839 12.50 28.23 40.92
C ASP A 839 13.27 27.73 39.70
N PHE A 840 13.15 28.45 38.58
CA PHE A 840 13.94 28.28 37.38
C PHE A 840 14.85 29.48 37.18
N VAL A 841 16.16 29.25 37.18
CA VAL A 841 17.20 30.29 37.11
C VAL A 841 17.98 30.14 35.81
N LEU A 842 17.91 31.16 34.96
CA LEU A 842 18.55 31.22 33.64
C LEU A 842 19.82 32.09 33.70
N THR A 843 20.69 31.98 32.69
CA THR A 843 21.87 32.85 32.55
C THR A 843 21.53 34.24 32.01
N GLY A 844 20.41 34.35 31.28
CA GLY A 844 19.86 35.60 30.73
C GLY A 844 18.34 35.65 30.81
N PRO A 845 17.73 36.80 30.48
CA PRO A 845 16.28 36.93 30.52
C PRO A 845 15.61 36.15 29.38
N ASN A 846 14.58 35.37 29.72
CA ASN A 846 13.68 34.73 28.75
C ASN A 846 12.22 35.03 29.13
N PRO A 847 11.56 36.00 28.47
CA PRO A 847 10.21 36.44 28.82
C PRO A 847 9.09 35.48 28.37
N ILE A 848 9.41 34.53 27.47
CA ILE A 848 8.43 33.58 26.91
C ILE A 848 8.69 32.15 27.40
N LEU A 849 9.45 31.98 28.49
CA LEU A 849 9.86 30.67 29.00
C LEU A 849 8.65 29.74 29.22
N ASN A 850 7.55 30.27 29.76
CA ASN A 850 6.32 29.54 30.02
C ASN A 850 5.52 29.20 28.75
N TYR A 851 5.84 29.77 27.58
CA TYR A 851 5.12 29.51 26.32
C TYR A 851 5.42 28.12 25.75
N GLU A 852 6.57 27.55 26.07
CA GLU A 852 7.01 26.22 25.58
C GLU A 852 6.57 25.07 26.52
N TRP A 853 5.99 25.37 27.69
CA TRP A 853 5.81 24.39 28.77
C TRP A 853 4.45 23.71 28.80
N ASP A 854 3.58 24.02 27.85
CA ASP A 854 2.34 23.28 27.61
C ASP A 854 2.59 21.86 27.12
N THR A 855 3.73 21.58 26.50
CA THR A 855 4.17 20.21 26.15
C THR A 855 5.46 19.80 26.84
N PHE A 856 5.87 20.51 27.90
CA PHE A 856 6.84 20.01 28.87
C PHE A 856 6.08 19.20 29.92
N TYR A 857 5.82 17.94 29.58
CA TYR A 857 4.98 17.04 30.38
C TYR A 857 5.71 16.56 31.64
N ILE A 858 5.05 16.59 32.79
CA ILE A 858 5.65 16.13 34.05
C ILE A 858 5.45 14.61 34.20
N MET A 859 6.51 13.91 34.58
CA MET A 859 6.52 12.46 34.84
C MET A 859 6.75 12.15 36.32
N ASP A 860 6.11 11.10 36.80
CA ASP A 860 6.28 10.54 38.15
C ASP A 860 7.70 9.98 38.32
N LYS A 861 8.50 10.60 39.18
CA LYS A 861 9.89 10.21 39.43
C LYS A 861 10.00 8.80 40.00
N GLU A 862 9.13 8.43 40.93
CA GLU A 862 9.15 7.14 41.61
C GLU A 862 8.80 6.03 40.61
N TRP A 863 7.66 6.15 39.93
CA TRP A 863 7.24 5.18 38.91
C TRP A 863 8.26 5.01 37.80
N THR A 864 8.86 6.12 37.34
CA THR A 864 9.86 6.08 36.27
C THR A 864 11.14 5.37 36.72
N THR A 865 11.51 5.51 37.99
CA THR A 865 12.68 4.84 38.58
C THR A 865 12.42 3.36 38.82
N GLU A 866 11.26 3.00 39.38
CA GLU A 866 10.89 1.61 39.68
C GLU A 866 10.77 0.74 38.42
N ASN A 867 10.41 1.35 37.28
CA ASN A 867 10.23 0.65 36.02
C ASN A 867 11.40 0.81 35.03
N ASP A 868 12.58 1.21 35.51
CA ASP A 868 13.80 1.37 34.69
C ASP A 868 13.60 2.28 33.45
N ALA A 869 12.77 3.33 33.57
CA ALA A 869 12.40 4.24 32.48
C ALA A 869 13.05 5.65 32.59
N VAL A 870 14.07 5.78 33.44
CA VAL A 870 14.79 7.04 33.68
C VAL A 870 15.41 7.60 32.40
N LYS A 871 16.00 6.74 31.57
CA LYS A 871 16.53 7.15 30.26
C LYS A 871 15.38 7.26 29.24
N VAL A 872 15.35 8.36 28.50
CA VAL A 872 14.43 8.55 27.37
C VAL A 872 14.70 7.52 26.28
N THR A 873 13.62 6.99 25.69
CA THR A 873 13.72 6.20 24.46
C THR A 873 13.62 7.14 23.26
N SER A 874 14.69 7.23 22.46
CA SER A 874 14.70 8.08 21.27
C SER A 874 13.85 7.46 20.15
N ALA A 875 13.36 8.28 19.22
CA ALA A 875 12.62 7.80 18.05
C ALA A 875 13.41 6.82 17.15
N SER A 876 14.74 6.80 17.25
CA SER A 876 15.62 5.89 16.52
C SER A 876 15.95 4.59 17.28
N ASP A 877 15.62 4.51 18.57
CA ASP A 877 15.97 3.33 19.37
C ASP A 877 15.11 2.13 18.98
N THR A 878 15.77 0.98 18.81
CA THR A 878 15.11 -0.28 18.47
C THR A 878 14.67 -1.07 19.71
N THR A 879 15.01 -0.60 20.91
CA THR A 879 14.73 -1.27 22.18
C THR A 879 13.86 -0.36 23.04
N PRO A 880 12.55 -0.62 23.15
CA PRO A 880 11.66 0.18 23.97
C PRO A 880 11.97 0.01 25.46
N ASN A 881 11.80 1.07 26.24
CA ASN A 881 11.77 1.00 27.70
C ASN A 881 10.32 0.86 28.20
N TYR A 882 10.09 0.81 29.52
CA TYR A 882 8.75 0.66 30.07
C TYR A 882 7.80 1.83 29.69
N SER A 883 8.31 3.07 29.66
CA SER A 883 7.55 4.25 29.23
C SER A 883 7.22 4.29 27.74
N SER A 884 7.82 3.42 26.91
CA SER A 884 7.44 3.32 25.50
C SER A 884 6.05 2.71 25.32
N LEU A 885 5.61 1.83 26.24
CA LEU A 885 4.33 1.11 26.14
C LEU A 885 3.36 1.43 27.28
N ASN A 886 3.82 2.11 28.33
CA ASN A 886 3.02 2.47 29.49
C ASN A 886 3.12 3.97 29.75
N ALA A 887 2.01 4.56 30.19
CA ALA A 887 1.97 5.97 30.58
C ALA A 887 1.53 6.12 32.03
N ASN A 888 2.15 7.06 32.73
CA ASN A 888 1.73 7.48 34.08
C ASN A 888 1.87 9.00 34.17
N GLY A 889 0.76 9.70 33.94
CA GLY A 889 0.68 11.15 34.02
C GLY A 889 -0.37 11.59 35.03
N THR A 890 -0.81 12.83 34.91
CA THR A 890 -1.82 13.44 35.80
C THR A 890 -3.10 13.83 35.07
N GLY A 891 -3.16 13.64 33.74
CA GLY A 891 -4.18 14.20 32.85
C GLY A 891 -5.58 13.58 33.01
N PRO A 892 -6.56 14.14 32.26
CA PRO A 892 -7.97 13.75 32.32
C PRO A 892 -8.25 12.34 31.80
N PHE A 893 -7.32 11.72 31.07
CA PHE A 893 -7.43 10.35 30.59
C PHE A 893 -6.20 9.52 30.97
N LYS A 894 -6.40 8.24 31.23
CA LYS A 894 -5.37 7.24 31.49
C LYS A 894 -5.23 6.36 30.24
N ILE A 895 -4.01 6.12 29.77
CA ILE A 895 -3.79 5.14 28.70
C ILE A 895 -3.78 3.75 29.33
N VAL A 896 -4.79 2.94 29.03
CA VAL A 896 -4.97 1.60 29.62
C VAL A 896 -4.51 0.48 28.70
N SER A 897 -4.41 0.75 27.39
CA SER A 897 -3.85 -0.18 26.41
C SER A 897 -3.19 0.57 25.27
N HIS A 898 -2.03 0.09 24.83
CA HIS A 898 -1.30 0.62 23.70
C HIS A 898 -0.60 -0.49 22.91
N GLU A 899 -1.03 -0.65 21.66
CA GLU A 899 -0.40 -1.50 20.67
C GLU A 899 0.12 -0.60 19.55
N ALA A 900 1.44 -0.40 19.52
CA ALA A 900 2.09 0.51 18.58
C ALA A 900 1.70 0.18 17.12
N GLY A 901 1.13 1.17 16.43
CA GLY A 901 0.66 1.02 15.05
C GLY A 901 -0.66 0.25 14.87
N VAL A 902 -1.35 -0.16 15.94
CA VAL A 902 -2.60 -0.93 15.89
C VAL A 902 -3.75 -0.22 16.58
N LYS A 903 -3.67 0.00 17.90
CA LYS A 903 -4.76 0.64 18.67
C LYS A 903 -4.22 1.25 19.97
N THR A 904 -4.79 2.37 20.41
CA THR A 904 -4.57 2.92 21.76
C THR A 904 -5.90 3.23 22.41
N VAL A 905 -6.08 2.77 23.65
CA VAL A 905 -7.32 2.96 24.42
C VAL A 905 -7.03 3.81 25.64
N TYR A 906 -7.85 4.85 25.81
CA TYR A 906 -7.81 5.76 26.95
C TYR A 906 -9.09 5.63 27.76
N GLU A 907 -8.98 5.67 29.07
CA GLU A 907 -10.12 5.72 30.01
C GLU A 907 -10.11 7.03 30.77
N LYS A 908 -11.29 7.58 31.04
CA LYS A 908 -11.46 8.78 31.86
C LYS A 908 -10.80 8.62 33.23
N ASN A 909 -10.12 9.67 33.68
CA ASN A 909 -9.56 9.77 35.02
C ASN A 909 -10.58 10.42 35.96
N ASP A 910 -11.38 9.61 36.66
CA ASP A 910 -12.35 10.10 37.66
C ASP A 910 -11.69 10.89 38.82
N GLY A 911 -10.39 10.69 39.03
CA GLY A 911 -9.60 11.39 40.04
C GLY A 911 -8.84 12.61 39.51
N TRP A 912 -9.14 13.08 38.29
CA TRP A 912 -8.49 14.27 37.74
C TRP A 912 -8.76 15.50 38.61
N TRP A 913 -7.74 16.34 38.77
CA TRP A 913 -7.76 17.45 39.72
C TRP A 913 -8.62 18.64 39.24
N ASP A 914 -8.97 18.70 37.95
CA ASP A 914 -9.77 19.76 37.33
C ASP A 914 -11.17 19.26 36.92
N GLU A 915 -12.00 20.18 36.43
CA GLU A 915 -13.38 19.90 36.01
C GLU A 915 -13.44 19.19 34.64
N ILE A 916 -14.03 18.00 34.63
CA ILE A 916 -14.33 17.25 33.41
C ILE A 916 -15.47 17.94 32.63
N LYS A 917 -15.15 18.44 31.43
CA LYS A 917 -16.09 19.18 30.55
C LYS A 917 -16.61 18.38 29.35
N HIS A 918 -16.36 17.08 29.32
CA HIS A 918 -16.83 16.17 28.28
C HIS A 918 -17.74 15.09 28.88
N ASN A 919 -18.54 14.47 28.02
CA ASN A 919 -19.32 13.27 28.36
C ASN A 919 -18.58 11.96 28.02
N VAL A 920 -17.37 12.03 27.45
CA VAL A 920 -16.60 10.86 27.00
C VAL A 920 -16.02 10.09 28.18
N ASP A 921 -16.23 8.78 28.23
CA ASP A 921 -15.65 7.87 29.23
C ASP A 921 -14.46 7.09 28.67
N THR A 922 -14.51 6.73 27.38
CA THR A 922 -13.46 5.97 26.70
C THR A 922 -13.08 6.64 25.38
N VAL A 923 -11.79 6.69 25.07
CA VAL A 923 -11.28 7.11 23.76
C VAL A 923 -10.56 5.95 23.09
N GLU A 924 -10.91 5.67 21.83
CA GLU A 924 -10.25 4.67 21.00
C GLU A 924 -9.56 5.34 19.81
N PHE A 925 -8.25 5.18 19.72
CA PHE A 925 -7.43 5.63 18.60
C PHE A 925 -7.00 4.45 17.72
N THR A 926 -7.28 4.54 16.41
CA THR A 926 -6.83 3.57 15.41
C THR A 926 -6.09 4.28 14.26
N PRO A 927 -4.83 3.93 13.94
CA PRO A 927 -4.12 4.50 12.80
C PRO A 927 -4.66 3.93 11.48
N ILE A 928 -5.02 4.81 10.55
CA ILE A 928 -5.51 4.42 9.22
C ILE A 928 -4.79 5.29 8.16
N PRO A 929 -3.74 4.76 7.51
CA PRO A 929 -2.94 5.50 6.55
C PRO A 929 -3.71 5.91 5.28
N SER A 930 -4.63 5.05 4.83
CA SER A 930 -5.41 5.28 3.61
C SER A 930 -6.48 6.35 3.84
N ASP A 931 -6.34 7.47 3.13
CA ASP A 931 -7.32 8.55 3.08
C ASP A 931 -8.74 8.07 2.71
N ALA A 932 -8.84 7.23 1.68
CA ALA A 932 -10.13 6.69 1.24
C ALA A 932 -10.80 5.83 2.32
N THR A 933 -10.00 5.06 3.07
CA THR A 933 -10.48 4.19 4.15
C THR A 933 -10.93 5.02 5.35
N ARG A 934 -10.17 6.04 5.78
CA ARG A 934 -10.60 6.95 6.87
C ARG A 934 -11.91 7.64 6.53
N VAL A 935 -12.03 8.21 5.33
CA VAL A 935 -13.25 8.93 4.95
C VAL A 935 -14.43 7.97 4.87
N ALA A 936 -14.24 6.74 4.37
CA ALA A 936 -15.30 5.73 4.36
C ALA A 936 -15.78 5.36 5.77
N ALA A 937 -14.86 5.17 6.72
CA ALA A 937 -15.17 4.85 8.11
C ALA A 937 -15.86 6.01 8.86
N LEU A 938 -15.53 7.27 8.54
CA LEU A 938 -16.27 8.43 9.05
C LEU A 938 -17.71 8.45 8.48
N LEU A 939 -17.85 8.26 7.16
CA LEU A 939 -19.14 8.34 6.49
C LEU A 939 -20.11 7.20 6.89
N SER A 940 -19.58 6.04 7.29
CA SER A 940 -20.36 4.92 7.80
C SER A 940 -20.77 5.05 9.28
N GLY A 941 -20.21 6.02 10.01
CA GLY A 941 -20.37 6.15 11.46
C GLY A 941 -19.52 5.17 12.29
N GLU A 942 -18.56 4.48 11.67
CA GLU A 942 -17.60 3.63 12.39
C GLU A 942 -16.64 4.46 13.26
N LEU A 943 -16.28 5.65 12.79
CA LEU A 943 -15.42 6.62 13.49
C LEU A 943 -16.17 7.93 13.70
N ASP A 944 -15.97 8.56 14.87
CA ASP A 944 -16.54 9.86 15.21
C ASP A 944 -15.69 11.02 14.66
N MET A 945 -14.39 10.80 14.49
CA MET A 945 -13.46 11.80 13.97
C MET A 945 -12.34 11.18 13.13
N VAL A 946 -11.98 11.82 12.02
CA VAL A 946 -10.77 11.50 11.27
C VAL A 946 -9.94 12.75 11.00
N TYR A 947 -8.63 12.61 11.09
CA TYR A 947 -7.69 13.71 10.83
C TYR A 947 -6.43 13.19 10.11
N PRO A 948 -5.84 13.92 9.15
CA PRO A 948 -6.47 15.02 8.42
C PRO A 948 -7.60 14.52 7.51
N ILE A 949 -8.37 15.43 6.93
CA ILE A 949 -9.34 15.13 5.86
C ILE A 949 -8.70 15.48 4.51
N PRO A 950 -8.77 14.61 3.49
CA PRO A 950 -8.32 14.94 2.15
C PRO A 950 -9.14 16.11 1.58
N VAL A 951 -8.47 17.16 1.10
CA VAL A 951 -9.15 18.40 0.67
C VAL A 951 -10.21 18.19 -0.41
N GLN A 952 -10.07 17.16 -1.24
CA GLN A 952 -11.03 16.78 -2.27
C GLN A 952 -12.33 16.18 -1.72
N ASP A 953 -12.31 15.60 -0.52
CA ASP A 953 -13.42 14.87 0.09
C ASP A 953 -14.27 15.72 1.03
N ILE A 954 -13.86 16.95 1.36
CA ILE A 954 -14.60 17.85 2.26
C ILE A 954 -16.05 18.05 1.81
N LYS A 955 -16.27 18.25 0.51
CA LYS A 955 -17.64 18.39 -0.01
C LYS A 955 -18.46 17.12 0.24
N ARG A 956 -17.88 15.95 -0.04
CA ARG A 956 -18.54 14.66 0.16
C ARG A 956 -18.91 14.43 1.64
N ILE A 957 -18.03 14.82 2.55
CA ILE A 957 -18.26 14.72 4.01
C ILE A 957 -19.38 15.66 4.46
N ASN A 958 -19.39 16.91 3.98
CA ASN A 958 -20.43 17.87 4.33
C ASN A 958 -21.79 17.56 3.68
N ASP A 959 -21.80 16.87 2.54
CA ASP A 959 -23.04 16.43 1.87
C ASP A 959 -23.68 15.21 2.58
N ASN A 960 -22.95 14.48 3.43
CA ASN A 960 -23.44 13.29 4.13
C ASN A 960 -24.14 13.64 5.46
N ALA A 961 -25.28 13.01 5.71
CA ALA A 961 -26.04 13.24 6.94
C ALA A 961 -25.28 12.69 8.15
N GLY A 962 -25.11 13.52 9.18
CA GLY A 962 -24.44 13.13 10.43
C GLY A 962 -22.93 13.43 10.49
N THR A 963 -22.33 13.91 9.39
CA THR A 963 -20.91 14.27 9.37
C THR A 963 -20.70 15.75 9.03
N VAL A 964 -19.66 16.35 9.58
CA VAL A 964 -19.26 17.73 9.26
C VAL A 964 -17.74 17.83 9.21
N ALA A 965 -17.21 18.47 8.15
CA ALA A 965 -15.80 18.80 8.07
C ALA A 965 -15.52 20.09 8.86
N LEU A 966 -14.77 19.95 9.96
CA LEU A 966 -14.28 21.10 10.72
C LEU A 966 -13.08 21.70 9.98
N THR A 967 -13.20 22.96 9.58
CA THR A 967 -12.16 23.70 8.86
C THR A 967 -11.77 24.94 9.65
N GLY A 968 -10.46 25.19 9.76
CA GLY A 968 -9.92 26.31 10.51
C GLY A 968 -8.48 26.61 10.10
N PRO A 969 -7.96 27.79 10.47
CA PRO A 969 -6.58 28.14 10.18
C PRO A 969 -5.62 27.27 11.00
N GLU A 970 -4.59 26.73 10.35
CA GLU A 970 -3.46 26.10 11.02
C GLU A 970 -2.34 27.13 11.20
N LEU A 971 -1.61 27.07 12.32
CA LEU A 971 -0.41 27.89 12.55
C LEU A 971 0.83 27.43 11.75
N ARG A 972 0.67 26.39 10.94
CA ARG A 972 1.73 25.81 10.13
C ARG A 972 1.98 26.65 8.89
N THR A 973 3.25 26.99 8.67
CA THR A 973 3.69 27.60 7.40
C THR A 973 4.43 26.56 6.57
N ILE A 974 3.95 26.33 5.34
CA ILE A 974 4.65 25.51 4.34
C ILE A 974 5.52 26.43 3.48
N PHE A 975 6.80 26.10 3.34
CA PHE A 975 7.77 26.90 2.60
C PHE A 975 8.77 26.02 1.84
N LEU A 976 9.48 26.68 0.93
CA LEU A 976 10.57 26.07 0.16
C LEU A 976 11.88 26.65 0.64
N GLY A 977 12.80 25.80 1.10
CA GLY A 977 14.12 26.20 1.54
C GLY A 977 15.19 25.89 0.48
N MET A 978 16.25 26.70 0.48
CA MET A 978 17.36 26.64 -0.48
C MET A 978 18.68 26.62 0.29
N ASP A 979 19.61 25.73 -0.10
CA ASP A 979 20.97 25.71 0.48
C ASP A 979 21.76 26.95 0.06
N GLN A 980 22.02 27.85 1.01
CA GLN A 980 22.79 29.08 0.83
C GLN A 980 24.19 28.99 1.44
N THR A 981 24.51 27.88 2.11
CA THR A 981 25.75 27.69 2.87
C THR A 981 26.87 27.19 1.98
N ARG A 982 26.63 26.10 1.26
CA ARG A 982 27.69 25.39 0.51
C ARG A 982 28.15 26.17 -0.70
N ASP A 983 29.43 26.02 -1.07
CA ASP A 983 30.00 26.68 -2.26
C ASP A 983 29.53 26.04 -3.57
N GLU A 984 29.15 24.78 -3.54
CA GLU A 984 28.54 24.02 -4.64
C GLU A 984 27.32 23.25 -4.12
N LEU A 985 26.24 23.21 -4.91
CA LEU A 985 25.04 22.42 -4.57
C LEU A 985 25.29 20.92 -4.75
N LEU A 986 24.76 20.12 -3.83
CA LEU A 986 24.87 18.65 -3.84
C LEU A 986 24.25 18.04 -5.11
N TYR A 987 23.06 18.52 -5.48
CA TYR A 987 22.25 17.95 -6.54
C TYR A 987 21.97 18.98 -7.65
N SER A 988 23.01 19.44 -8.34
CA SER A 988 22.86 20.34 -9.50
C SER A 988 23.86 20.03 -10.61
N ASP A 989 23.49 20.38 -11.84
CA ASP A 989 24.39 20.38 -13.01
C ASP A 989 25.32 21.60 -13.05
N VAL A 990 25.07 22.63 -12.24
CA VAL A 990 26.00 23.75 -12.02
C VAL A 990 27.14 23.28 -11.12
N LYS A 991 28.37 23.27 -11.65
CA LYS A 991 29.58 22.82 -10.94
C LYS A 991 30.45 23.99 -10.51
N GLY A 992 31.06 23.87 -9.33
CA GLY A 992 31.95 24.84 -8.71
C GLY A 992 31.28 26.12 -8.21
N LYS A 993 29.94 26.20 -8.22
CA LYS A 993 29.18 27.38 -7.80
C LYS A 993 27.81 26.97 -7.27
N ASN A 994 27.34 27.66 -6.24
CA ASN A 994 25.98 27.54 -5.72
C ASN A 994 25.10 28.69 -6.26
N PRO A 995 24.13 28.41 -7.16
CA PRO A 995 23.18 29.41 -7.65
C PRO A 995 22.35 30.08 -6.54
N PHE A 996 21.99 29.37 -5.48
CA PHE A 996 21.14 29.90 -4.41
C PHE A 996 21.85 30.91 -3.50
N LYS A 997 23.18 31.05 -3.57
CA LYS A 997 23.89 32.19 -2.93
C LYS A 997 23.54 33.54 -3.57
N ASP A 998 23.11 33.57 -4.83
CA ASP A 998 22.70 34.80 -5.52
C ASP A 998 21.22 35.14 -5.23
N GLU A 999 20.99 36.33 -4.66
CA GLU A 999 19.63 36.83 -4.36
C GLU A 999 18.75 36.88 -5.62
N LYS A 1000 19.31 37.19 -6.79
CA LYS A 1000 18.55 37.24 -8.04
C LYS A 1000 17.97 35.88 -8.41
N VAL A 1001 18.71 34.80 -8.17
CA VAL A 1001 18.23 33.43 -8.42
C VAL A 1001 17.11 33.08 -7.46
N ARG A 1002 17.26 33.38 -6.16
CA ARG A 1002 16.20 33.13 -5.17
C ARG A 1002 14.93 33.92 -5.49
N LYS A 1003 15.07 35.18 -5.88
CA LYS A 1003 13.96 36.04 -6.32
C LYS A 1003 13.29 35.53 -7.59
N ALA A 1004 14.07 35.03 -8.55
CA ALA A 1004 13.53 34.42 -9.77
C ALA A 1004 12.68 33.18 -9.45
N PHE A 1005 13.15 32.28 -8.57
CA PHE A 1005 12.38 31.12 -8.11
C PHE A 1005 11.06 31.56 -7.46
N TYR A 1006 11.12 32.57 -6.59
CA TYR A 1006 9.93 33.10 -5.91
C TYR A 1006 8.89 33.62 -6.91
N GLN A 1007 9.30 34.43 -7.90
CA GLN A 1007 8.38 35.02 -8.88
C GLN A 1007 7.93 34.04 -9.97
N ALA A 1008 8.65 32.94 -10.18
CA ALA A 1008 8.25 31.91 -11.14
C ALA A 1008 7.15 30.98 -10.60
N ILE A 1009 6.86 31.01 -9.30
CA ILE A 1009 5.86 30.16 -8.65
C ILE A 1009 4.55 30.93 -8.50
N ASP A 1010 3.50 30.43 -9.14
CA ASP A 1010 2.13 30.97 -9.00
C ASP A 1010 1.48 30.41 -7.72
N ILE A 1011 1.65 31.14 -6.63
CA ILE A 1011 1.14 30.73 -5.31
C ILE A 1011 -0.38 30.69 -5.24
N GLU A 1012 -1.07 31.57 -5.98
CA GLU A 1012 -2.54 31.58 -6.05
C GLU A 1012 -3.05 30.37 -6.85
N ALA A 1013 -2.35 29.94 -7.89
CA ALA A 1013 -2.68 28.69 -8.56
C ALA A 1013 -2.52 27.48 -7.64
N ILE A 1014 -1.47 27.43 -6.79
CA ILE A 1014 -1.31 26.36 -5.79
C ILE A 1014 -2.49 26.39 -4.79
N LYS A 1015 -2.82 27.56 -4.24
CA LYS A 1015 -3.98 27.74 -3.35
C LYS A 1015 -5.28 27.25 -3.99
N ASN A 1016 -5.61 27.73 -5.19
CA ASN A 1016 -6.92 27.53 -5.79
C ASN A 1016 -7.08 26.12 -6.39
N LYS A 1017 -6.00 25.52 -6.92
CA LYS A 1017 -6.05 24.24 -7.65
C LYS A 1017 -5.58 23.05 -6.83
N VAL A 1018 -4.49 23.20 -6.09
CA VAL A 1018 -3.91 22.10 -5.29
C VAL A 1018 -4.58 22.08 -3.91
N MET A 1019 -4.67 23.23 -3.25
CA MET A 1019 -5.23 23.32 -1.89
C MET A 1019 -6.74 23.58 -1.85
N ARG A 1020 -7.39 23.84 -3.00
CA ARG A 1020 -8.83 24.10 -3.10
C ARG A 1020 -9.31 25.19 -2.12
N ASP A 1021 -8.58 26.30 -2.07
CA ASP A 1021 -8.84 27.46 -1.20
C ASP A 1021 -8.66 27.21 0.31
N LEU A 1022 -8.14 26.05 0.71
CA LEU A 1022 -7.86 25.69 2.12
C LEU A 1022 -6.42 26.00 2.55
N ALA A 1023 -5.84 27.04 1.96
CA ALA A 1023 -4.53 27.55 2.31
C ALA A 1023 -4.47 29.07 2.11
N THR A 1024 -3.61 29.75 2.87
CA THR A 1024 -3.39 31.20 2.73
C THR A 1024 -1.93 31.47 2.35
N PRO A 1025 -1.67 32.12 1.19
CA PRO A 1025 -0.33 32.55 0.83
C PRO A 1025 0.25 33.52 1.86
N SER A 1026 1.39 33.17 2.45
CA SER A 1026 2.10 34.03 3.41
C SER A 1026 3.29 34.74 2.77
N ALA A 1027 3.60 35.97 3.19
CA ALA A 1027 4.80 36.71 2.78
C ALA A 1027 6.02 36.43 3.66
N ILE A 1028 5.79 35.94 4.88
CA ILE A 1028 6.83 35.64 5.88
C ILE A 1028 6.65 34.22 6.41
N MET A 1029 7.70 33.65 7.00
CA MET A 1029 7.63 32.29 7.58
C MET A 1029 6.84 32.23 8.89
N ILE A 1030 6.63 33.39 9.53
CA ILE A 1030 5.86 33.51 10.76
C ILE A 1030 4.38 33.59 10.39
N SER A 1031 3.55 32.76 11.04
CA SER A 1031 2.11 32.76 10.81
C SER A 1031 1.50 34.15 11.15
N PRO A 1032 0.55 34.66 10.34
CA PRO A 1032 -0.17 35.91 10.64
C PRO A 1032 -0.84 35.95 12.02
N PHE A 1033 -1.16 34.79 12.58
CA PHE A 1033 -1.77 34.68 13.90
C PHE A 1033 -0.78 34.92 15.06
N LEU A 1034 0.53 34.81 14.79
CA LEU A 1034 1.58 34.96 15.81
C LEU A 1034 2.31 36.30 15.73
N PHE A 1035 2.11 37.02 14.63
CA PHE A 1035 2.75 38.31 14.40
C PHE A 1035 1.75 39.31 13.84
N SER A 1036 1.26 40.19 14.71
CA SER A 1036 0.20 41.16 14.39
C SER A 1036 0.54 42.13 13.25
N LYS A 1037 1.84 42.30 12.93
CA LYS A 1037 2.32 43.12 11.81
C LYS A 1037 2.57 42.34 10.52
N SER A 1038 2.18 41.07 10.44
CA SER A 1038 2.38 40.25 9.25
C SER A 1038 1.76 40.87 7.99
N SER A 1039 0.68 41.64 8.15
CA SER A 1039 -0.01 42.34 7.06
C SER A 1039 0.78 43.50 6.45
N GLU A 1040 1.86 43.95 7.10
CA GLU A 1040 2.79 44.96 6.56
C GLU A 1040 3.72 44.36 5.48
N PHE A 1041 3.75 43.03 5.32
CA PHE A 1041 4.61 42.32 4.38
C PHE A 1041 3.81 41.80 3.19
N GLU A 1042 4.25 42.14 1.98
CA GLU A 1042 3.63 41.69 0.74
C GLU A 1042 4.52 40.68 0.00
N ARG A 1043 3.89 39.65 -0.59
CA ARG A 1043 4.61 38.72 -1.47
C ARG A 1043 5.04 39.43 -2.75
N TYR A 1044 6.21 39.09 -3.28
CA TYR A 1044 6.54 39.47 -4.66
C TYR A 1044 5.51 38.87 -5.64
N PRO A 1045 5.15 39.61 -6.71
CA PRO A 1045 4.17 39.14 -7.67
C PRO A 1045 4.72 37.97 -8.49
N TYR A 1046 3.82 37.07 -8.89
CA TYR A 1046 4.08 36.05 -9.90
C TYR A 1046 4.40 36.72 -11.24
N ASP A 1047 5.66 36.57 -11.69
CA ASP A 1047 6.20 37.19 -12.91
C ASP A 1047 7.29 36.29 -13.51
N PRO A 1048 6.90 35.28 -14.32
CA PRO A 1048 7.85 34.39 -14.99
C PRO A 1048 8.80 35.10 -15.96
N GLU A 1049 8.39 36.23 -16.54
CA GLU A 1049 9.21 36.95 -17.51
C GLU A 1049 10.32 37.72 -16.79
N ASN A 1050 10.01 38.38 -15.67
CA ASN A 1050 11.05 38.97 -14.82
C ASN A 1050 11.94 37.89 -14.17
N ALA A 1051 11.40 36.72 -13.82
CA ALA A 1051 12.20 35.60 -13.32
C ALA A 1051 13.26 35.14 -14.35
N LYS A 1052 12.89 34.99 -15.63
CA LYS A 1052 13.86 34.70 -16.71
C LYS A 1052 14.93 35.79 -16.83
N LYS A 1053 14.53 37.07 -16.72
CA LYS A 1053 15.46 38.20 -16.76
C LYS A 1053 16.46 38.14 -15.60
N LEU A 1054 15.99 37.91 -14.37
CA LEU A 1054 16.83 37.77 -13.18
C LEU A 1054 17.80 36.59 -13.29
N LEU A 1055 17.35 35.43 -13.80
CA LEU A 1055 18.22 34.29 -14.05
C LEU A 1055 19.31 34.61 -15.08
N SER A 1056 18.95 35.29 -16.17
CA SER A 1056 19.92 35.75 -17.18
C SER A 1056 20.96 36.70 -16.59
N GLU A 1057 20.52 37.69 -15.79
CA GLU A 1057 21.43 38.62 -15.11
C GLU A 1057 22.35 37.94 -14.08
N ALA A 1058 21.91 36.83 -13.48
CA ALA A 1058 22.72 36.01 -12.57
C ALA A 1058 23.67 35.04 -13.30
N GLY A 1059 23.63 35.00 -14.64
CA GLY A 1059 24.47 34.16 -15.49
C GLY A 1059 23.86 32.79 -15.85
N TYR A 1060 22.55 32.61 -15.67
CA TYR A 1060 21.82 31.36 -15.89
C TYR A 1060 20.71 31.54 -16.95
N ALA A 1061 21.02 32.18 -18.09
CA ALA A 1061 20.05 32.46 -19.15
C ALA A 1061 19.39 31.20 -19.74
N ASP A 1062 20.15 30.11 -19.85
CA ASP A 1062 19.67 28.80 -20.32
C ASP A 1062 19.04 27.96 -19.19
N GLY A 1063 18.97 28.49 -17.97
CA GLY A 1063 18.53 27.77 -16.78
C GLY A 1063 19.55 26.74 -16.29
N PHE A 1064 19.12 25.86 -15.38
CA PHE A 1064 19.92 24.77 -14.82
C PHE A 1064 19.02 23.72 -14.16
N THR A 1065 19.60 22.57 -13.81
CA THR A 1065 18.93 21.47 -13.10
C THR A 1065 19.27 21.51 -11.62
N VAL A 1066 18.28 21.32 -10.75
CA VAL A 1066 18.49 21.18 -9.31
C VAL A 1066 17.55 20.11 -8.71
N GLY A 1067 18.07 19.30 -7.80
CA GLY A 1067 17.31 18.30 -7.05
C GLY A 1067 16.44 18.95 -5.98
N MET A 1068 15.18 18.51 -5.91
CA MET A 1068 14.23 18.94 -4.89
C MET A 1068 13.80 17.76 -4.02
N ASP A 1069 14.05 17.82 -2.72
CA ASP A 1069 13.55 16.82 -1.78
C ASP A 1069 12.18 17.23 -1.23
N CYS A 1070 11.21 16.31 -1.29
CA CYS A 1070 9.85 16.55 -0.84
C CYS A 1070 9.33 15.33 -0.04
N PRO A 1071 8.65 15.52 1.09
CA PRO A 1071 7.87 14.45 1.68
C PRO A 1071 6.63 14.14 0.83
N ASN A 1072 6.05 12.95 0.96
CA ASN A 1072 4.81 12.56 0.26
C ASN A 1072 3.68 12.03 1.16
N ASP A 1073 3.90 12.04 2.48
CA ASP A 1073 2.98 11.54 3.50
C ASP A 1073 3.05 12.37 4.80
N ARG A 1074 3.65 13.58 4.76
CA ARG A 1074 3.89 14.41 5.95
C ARG A 1074 2.92 15.56 6.10
N TYR A 1075 2.64 16.28 5.02
CA TYR A 1075 1.77 17.45 5.00
C TYR A 1075 0.63 17.27 4.00
N VAL A 1076 -0.45 18.03 4.17
CA VAL A 1076 -1.58 17.98 3.22
C VAL A 1076 -1.08 18.38 1.82
N ASN A 1077 -1.18 17.45 0.87
CA ASN A 1077 -0.78 17.62 -0.53
C ASN A 1077 0.70 17.99 -0.78
N ASP A 1078 1.63 17.63 0.11
CA ASP A 1078 3.06 17.92 -0.06
C ASP A 1078 3.63 17.52 -1.44
N GLU A 1079 3.44 16.27 -1.86
CA GLU A 1079 3.91 15.80 -3.18
C GLU A 1079 3.28 16.62 -4.32
N ALA A 1080 1.98 16.89 -4.26
CA ALA A 1080 1.27 17.65 -5.29
C ALA A 1080 1.73 19.11 -5.36
N ILE A 1081 2.06 19.74 -4.22
CA ILE A 1081 2.67 21.07 -4.17
C ILE A 1081 4.03 21.05 -4.87
N CYS A 1082 4.89 20.08 -4.54
CA CYS A 1082 6.21 19.95 -5.14
C CYS A 1082 6.17 19.69 -6.65
N GLN A 1083 5.24 18.84 -7.12
CA GLN A 1083 5.00 18.61 -8.55
C GLN A 1083 4.54 19.89 -9.28
N ALA A 1084 3.66 20.68 -8.66
CA ALA A 1084 3.22 21.96 -9.21
C ALA A 1084 4.37 22.97 -9.31
N VAL A 1085 5.20 23.07 -8.25
CA VAL A 1085 6.40 23.93 -8.22
C VAL A 1085 7.38 23.52 -9.32
N ALA A 1086 7.66 22.22 -9.49
CA ALA A 1086 8.53 21.71 -10.54
C ALA A 1086 8.04 22.11 -11.94
N ALA A 1087 6.73 21.99 -12.20
CA ALA A 1087 6.12 22.37 -13.47
C ALA A 1087 6.16 23.89 -13.72
N MET A 1088 6.03 24.71 -12.67
CA MET A 1088 6.10 26.17 -12.77
C MET A 1088 7.54 26.64 -13.05
N LEU A 1089 8.53 26.10 -12.34
CA LEU A 1089 9.95 26.43 -12.51
C LEU A 1089 10.48 26.02 -13.91
N ALA A 1090 9.96 24.93 -14.48
CA ALA A 1090 10.28 24.52 -15.85
C ALA A 1090 9.95 25.61 -16.90
N ARG A 1091 8.97 26.48 -16.64
CA ARG A 1091 8.59 27.58 -17.57
C ARG A 1091 9.64 28.69 -17.64
N VAL A 1092 10.55 28.74 -16.67
CA VAL A 1092 11.68 29.67 -16.61
C VAL A 1092 13.03 28.94 -16.82
N ASN A 1093 12.99 27.78 -17.48
CA ASN A 1093 14.13 26.92 -17.80
C ASN A 1093 14.83 26.28 -16.58
N ILE A 1094 14.24 26.33 -15.40
CA ILE A 1094 14.76 25.60 -14.23
C ILE A 1094 14.17 24.20 -14.23
N LYS A 1095 15.02 23.18 -14.36
CA LYS A 1095 14.60 21.78 -14.31
C LYS A 1095 14.72 21.26 -12.88
N ILE A 1096 13.61 20.80 -12.32
CA ILE A 1096 13.60 20.15 -11.01
C ILE A 1096 13.73 18.63 -11.17
N ASP A 1097 14.71 18.04 -10.49
CA ASP A 1097 14.78 16.59 -10.26
C ASP A 1097 14.07 16.28 -8.94
N LEU A 1098 12.78 15.99 -9.02
CA LEU A 1098 11.91 15.86 -7.85
C LEU A 1098 12.08 14.48 -7.20
N ASN A 1099 12.53 14.47 -5.94
CA ASN A 1099 12.60 13.30 -5.09
C ASN A 1099 11.51 13.36 -4.01
N ALA A 1100 10.32 12.84 -4.34
CA ALA A 1100 9.22 12.66 -3.40
C ALA A 1100 9.35 11.33 -2.66
N GLN A 1101 9.36 11.35 -1.32
CA GLN A 1101 9.66 10.18 -0.51
C GLN A 1101 8.92 10.20 0.86
N PRO A 1102 8.71 9.03 1.50
CA PRO A 1102 8.08 8.96 2.82
C PRO A 1102 8.81 9.78 3.88
N LYS A 1103 8.08 10.35 4.85
CA LYS A 1103 8.58 11.27 5.89
C LYS A 1103 9.79 10.73 6.62
N ALA A 1104 9.81 9.42 6.92
CA ALA A 1104 10.91 8.77 7.62
C ALA A 1104 12.23 8.85 6.83
N LYS A 1105 12.18 8.61 5.51
CA LYS A 1105 13.36 8.73 4.64
C LYS A 1105 13.74 10.19 4.40
N TYR A 1106 12.73 11.04 4.22
CA TYR A 1106 12.90 12.47 4.03
C TYR A 1106 13.68 13.10 5.19
N PHE A 1107 13.19 13.00 6.43
CA PHE A 1107 13.83 13.64 7.58
C PHE A 1107 15.18 13.01 7.95
N ALA A 1108 15.34 11.68 7.78
CA ALA A 1108 16.64 11.03 7.97
C ALA A 1108 17.72 11.56 7.02
N LYS A 1109 17.34 12.04 5.83
CA LYS A 1109 18.23 12.63 4.84
C LYS A 1109 18.49 14.12 5.10
N VAL A 1110 17.44 14.91 5.30
CA VAL A 1110 17.56 16.38 5.23
C VAL A 1110 17.95 17.05 6.57
N LEU A 1111 17.80 16.37 7.71
CA LEU A 1111 18.17 16.90 9.02
C LEU A 1111 19.67 16.74 9.33
N ALA A 1112 20.11 17.25 10.49
CA ALA A 1112 21.49 17.19 10.96
C ALA A 1112 22.06 15.75 10.97
N SER A 1113 21.24 14.75 11.34
CA SER A 1113 21.62 13.33 11.34
C SER A 1113 22.00 12.80 9.94
N GLY A 1114 21.38 13.35 8.89
CA GLY A 1114 21.69 13.05 7.49
C GLY A 1114 22.74 13.98 6.89
N GLY A 1115 23.34 14.87 7.70
CA GLY A 1115 24.33 15.84 7.25
C GLY A 1115 23.73 16.98 6.40
N PHE A 1116 22.44 17.29 6.58
CA PHE A 1116 21.72 18.28 5.79
C PHE A 1116 21.81 18.00 4.28
N ASP A 1117 21.57 16.75 3.88
CA ASP A 1117 21.72 16.26 2.52
C ASP A 1117 20.55 16.71 1.62
N THR A 1118 20.51 17.99 1.30
CA THR A 1118 19.54 18.56 0.36
C THR A 1118 20.06 19.88 -0.23
N SER A 1119 19.55 20.24 -1.42
CA SER A 1119 19.87 21.50 -2.11
C SER A 1119 18.67 22.44 -2.19
N PHE A 1120 17.49 21.89 -2.43
CA PHE A 1120 16.21 22.58 -2.49
C PHE A 1120 15.16 21.66 -1.87
N TYR A 1121 14.30 22.15 -0.99
CA TYR A 1121 13.41 21.28 -0.22
C TYR A 1121 12.10 21.95 0.15
N LEU A 1122 11.05 21.15 0.36
CA LEU A 1122 9.81 21.60 0.99
C LEU A 1122 9.82 21.26 2.48
N LEU A 1123 9.59 22.26 3.34
CA LEU A 1123 9.46 22.06 4.78
C LEU A 1123 8.21 22.80 5.29
N GLY A 1124 7.58 22.24 6.32
CA GLY A 1124 6.47 22.85 7.03
C GLY A 1124 6.78 22.97 8.51
N TRP A 1125 6.51 24.14 9.10
CA TRP A 1125 6.81 24.41 10.50
C TRP A 1125 5.61 24.96 11.26
N THR A 1126 5.35 24.40 12.44
CA THR A 1126 4.43 24.93 13.45
C THR A 1126 5.27 25.25 14.68
N PRO A 1127 5.33 26.51 15.13
CA PRO A 1127 6.20 26.88 16.26
C PRO A 1127 5.65 26.32 17.58
N GLY A 1128 6.51 25.63 18.35
CA GLY A 1128 6.14 24.96 19.60
C GLY A 1128 5.55 25.90 20.66
N SER A 1129 6.19 27.06 20.89
CA SER A 1129 5.70 28.09 21.82
C SER A 1129 4.47 28.86 21.33
N LEU A 1130 4.05 28.67 20.08
CA LEU A 1130 3.13 29.60 19.43
C LEU A 1130 3.62 31.06 19.53
N ASP A 1131 4.94 31.27 19.52
CA ASP A 1131 5.57 32.59 19.51
C ASP A 1131 6.45 32.74 18.26
N SER A 1132 6.55 33.98 17.79
CA SER A 1132 7.39 34.36 16.63
C SER A 1132 8.87 34.02 16.84
N TRP A 1133 9.36 34.11 18.07
CA TRP A 1133 10.75 33.81 18.42
C TRP A 1133 11.14 32.37 18.08
N ASN A 1134 10.25 31.39 18.24
CA ASN A 1134 10.55 30.00 17.92
C ASN A 1134 10.85 29.80 16.44
N VAL A 1135 10.13 30.51 15.56
CA VAL A 1135 10.39 30.48 14.10
C VAL A 1135 11.77 31.05 13.80
N LEU A 1136 12.13 32.18 14.41
CA LEU A 1136 13.44 32.80 14.24
C LEU A 1136 14.55 31.87 14.74
N SER A 1137 14.43 31.38 15.97
CA SER A 1137 15.44 30.52 16.60
C SER A 1137 15.62 29.19 15.89
N ASN A 1138 14.56 28.52 15.43
CA ASN A 1138 14.66 27.16 14.86
C ASN A 1138 14.85 27.12 13.34
N LEU A 1139 14.46 28.17 12.61
CA LEU A 1139 14.54 28.19 11.14
C LEU A 1139 15.49 29.24 10.57
N MET A 1140 15.83 30.31 11.30
CA MET A 1140 16.53 31.47 10.74
C MET A 1140 17.85 31.81 11.41
N ASN A 1141 18.02 31.52 12.71
CA ASN A 1141 19.28 31.77 13.37
C ASN A 1141 20.42 31.00 12.70
N CYS A 1142 21.63 31.57 12.78
CA CYS A 1142 22.84 30.90 12.33
C CYS A 1142 22.99 29.55 13.06
N ARG A 1143 23.33 28.50 12.31
CA ARG A 1143 23.60 27.16 12.86
C ARG A 1143 25.04 26.72 12.65
N THR A 1144 25.54 25.85 13.53
CA THR A 1144 26.81 25.15 13.30
C THR A 1144 26.65 24.00 12.29
N GLU A 1145 27.76 23.40 11.85
CA GLU A 1145 27.73 22.17 11.05
C GLU A 1145 27.03 21.02 11.78
N ALA A 1146 27.16 20.95 13.12
CA ALA A 1146 26.47 19.98 13.97
C ALA A 1146 24.98 20.31 14.18
N GLY A 1147 24.50 21.46 13.69
CA GLY A 1147 23.11 21.89 13.83
C GLY A 1147 22.81 22.61 15.15
N GLU A 1148 23.83 22.97 15.95
CA GLU A 1148 23.64 23.75 17.16
C GLU A 1148 23.13 25.17 16.81
N GLY A 1149 22.25 25.72 17.64
CA GLY A 1149 21.57 27.00 17.40
C GLY A 1149 20.23 26.82 16.70
N SER A 1150 20.24 26.39 15.43
CA SER A 1150 19.05 26.32 14.58
C SER A 1150 18.97 25.01 13.76
N PRO A 1151 18.54 23.89 14.37
CA PRO A 1151 18.67 22.56 13.77
C PRO A 1151 17.77 22.34 12.53
N PHE A 1152 16.73 23.18 12.35
CA PHE A 1152 15.81 23.10 11.21
C PHE A 1152 16.07 24.18 10.15
N ASN A 1153 17.11 25.00 10.31
CA ASN A 1153 17.61 25.90 9.27
C ASN A 1153 18.42 25.13 8.22
N LEU A 1154 17.78 24.24 7.46
CA LEU A 1154 18.49 23.34 6.54
C LEU A 1154 19.17 24.11 5.39
N GLY A 1155 18.62 25.29 5.06
CA GLY A 1155 19.17 26.18 4.04
C GLY A 1155 20.42 26.94 4.47
N GLY A 1156 20.74 26.94 5.78
CA GLY A 1156 21.90 27.63 6.34
C GLY A 1156 21.87 29.14 6.13
N PHE A 1157 20.68 29.75 6.20
CA PHE A 1157 20.56 31.20 6.28
C PHE A 1157 21.27 31.70 7.54
N CYS A 1158 21.96 32.84 7.47
CA CYS A 1158 22.65 33.42 8.63
C CYS A 1158 22.81 34.93 8.43
N ASP A 1159 22.29 35.72 9.36
CA ASP A 1159 22.39 37.18 9.37
C ASP A 1159 22.54 37.69 10.81
N GLU A 1160 23.70 38.26 11.13
CA GLU A 1160 24.00 38.73 12.49
C GLU A 1160 23.00 39.77 13.03
N LYS A 1161 22.32 40.53 12.17
CA LYS A 1161 21.33 41.53 12.62
C LYS A 1161 19.97 40.92 12.93
N ILE A 1162 19.68 39.74 12.42
CA ILE A 1162 18.47 38.98 12.77
C ILE A 1162 18.73 38.16 14.03
N ASP A 1163 19.95 37.64 14.19
CA ASP A 1163 20.36 36.85 15.36
C ASP A 1163 20.57 37.69 16.64
N CYS A 1164 21.01 38.95 16.51
CA CYS A 1164 21.23 39.89 17.63
C CYS A 1164 20.01 40.79 17.89
#